data_AF-A0A059DFF9-F1
#
_entry.id   AF-A0A059DFF9-F1
#
_cell.length_a   1.000
_cell.length_b   1.000
_cell.length_c   1.000
_cell.angle_alpha   90.00
_cell.angle_beta   90.00
_cell.angle_gamma   90.00
#
_symmetry.space_group_name_H-M   'P 1'
#
loop_
_entity.id
_entity.type
_entity.pdbx_description
1 polymer ?
#
loop_
_entity_poly.entity_id
_entity_poly.type
_entity_poly.pdbx_seq_one_letter_code
_entity_poly.pdbx_strand_id
1 'polypeptide(L)'
;MIGKQKLELENVAFIQSKFSDMEDSLLSNIAENKSLKTQLQQTKESEKDLLAKLQQMEKAFEDEKRMMDEKVGLEKRLFEFEREYTSKLSEKEEEIVNLEAKLTKTLEEKHSQESADRGDEYLIKEIESLKEKVQELETDCNELTEENLDLLFKLKKLNNCLHVATDCRDGQKDNVVNGMLVANEKSNECLKMDAEDKGEEFGKESVEDGNKERKVKEMLLLKEEEINNLRECHTKLEALVSDLQKEKTELEEKLQIMQRESEVTAKCLTDVQNDLVVLSGSVDSHVSANKMLERKSSEIGPENVALSMRIAEQEVQLSYLMDEMEATQLELERSRALCESLDDEISKLSFSSKKQKTQLEKEMKEMQNRWSEAQEECDHLKKERAQLQADVESLAEECNSLQELNGKLKMQNVELHEELRSCLSGCSTKVETLEENLSALLDDVTAKERTFKSEIDALLDENREQKERLAVGESILNQIYADKTTEVENLRKEIEHLTNQISDIHNERERIVSDAAEEISKLCADKAELELALCETRSELQRKDCELNQEIEHLTNQISDIHDERERIVSDAAEEISKLCADKAELELALRETQSELQRKDRELNEMQAQYERQVNDLIEELSASQEDRKALQATEQRLSKLLENHKSREEKLRTNINELELRLTVCEYDRQRLMDESTNMKAHVQQFENLHDQLSVLKIELTETKRDKEEAKASLQLVSKECTDLKAEKNVLVEKISSLQELVNDLEDCRQSKVILEEKLQRMEGELMAKQAKCDEAVEVKNELNQIRREHKHYQRMTQQLEEQKDEYLRRARASEEELNSMREEKRKPKHVNNTRSPGLSKAHMKVANSATEDSSPSKRDIRKKPIMKNVRQQVVKDQPKMSNARHHIEDIHINNSDVESCHDVGVDPRSKVSLLESDLVDSAVADDSDNIPLSRVPGGNPPPDSPRKATPEGEVVMRKKFERTKSRLESELRDIRERYLHMSLKYAEVEAQREVLVMKLKASQSAKRWFS
;
A
#
# COMPACT_ATOMS: atom_id res chain seq x y z
N MET A 1 22.83 -97.29 -13.66
CA MET A 1 22.46 -96.56 -14.89
C MET A 1 21.41 -95.50 -14.58
N ILE A 2 20.15 -95.89 -14.34
CA ILE A 2 18.99 -95.00 -14.04
C ILE A 2 19.33 -93.80 -13.12
N GLY A 3 19.94 -94.04 -11.96
CA GLY A 3 20.27 -92.96 -11.00
C GLY A 3 21.23 -91.88 -11.52
N LYS A 4 22.10 -92.19 -12.49
CA LYS A 4 22.97 -91.19 -13.14
C LYS A 4 22.19 -90.35 -14.14
N GLN A 5 21.32 -90.98 -14.93
CA GLN A 5 20.44 -90.32 -15.89
C GLN A 5 19.43 -89.39 -15.20
N LYS A 6 18.93 -89.75 -14.00
CA LYS A 6 18.09 -88.84 -13.21
C LYS A 6 18.84 -87.55 -12.84
N LEU A 7 20.06 -87.67 -12.32
CA LEU A 7 20.86 -86.52 -11.87
C LEU A 7 21.32 -85.65 -13.06
N GLU A 8 21.56 -86.26 -14.22
CA GLU A 8 21.79 -85.57 -15.49
C GLU A 8 20.54 -84.79 -15.96
N LEU A 9 19.34 -85.38 -15.89
CA LEU A 9 18.07 -84.69 -16.18
C LEU A 9 17.78 -83.55 -15.19
N GLU A 10 18.09 -83.74 -13.91
CA GLU A 10 17.88 -82.75 -12.85
C GLU A 10 18.82 -81.53 -13.02
N ASN A 11 20.06 -81.76 -13.45
CA ASN A 11 20.97 -80.69 -13.89
C ASN A 11 20.49 -79.99 -15.17
N VAL A 12 19.96 -80.71 -16.16
CA VAL A 12 19.41 -80.10 -17.39
C VAL A 12 18.22 -79.21 -17.05
N ALA A 13 17.29 -79.68 -16.21
CA ALA A 13 16.15 -78.88 -15.77
C ALA A 13 16.58 -77.62 -14.98
N PHE A 14 17.60 -77.72 -14.12
CA PHE A 14 18.17 -76.57 -13.41
C PHE A 14 18.84 -75.56 -14.36
N ILE A 15 19.51 -76.03 -15.41
CA ILE A 15 20.09 -75.17 -16.44
C ILE A 15 18.98 -74.51 -17.29
N GLN A 16 17.91 -75.23 -17.62
CA GLN A 16 16.75 -74.66 -18.34
C GLN A 16 16.03 -73.60 -17.51
N SER A 17 15.80 -73.83 -16.21
CA SER A 17 15.26 -72.81 -15.29
C SER A 17 16.11 -71.55 -15.32
N LYS A 18 17.44 -71.67 -15.17
CA LYS A 18 18.36 -70.54 -15.23
C LYS A 18 18.48 -69.85 -16.60
N PHE A 19 18.10 -70.54 -17.67
CA PHE A 19 17.96 -69.91 -18.99
C PHE A 19 16.65 -69.12 -19.06
N SER A 20 15.52 -69.66 -18.58
CA SER A 20 14.25 -68.93 -18.48
C SER A 20 14.41 -67.65 -17.64
N ASP A 21 14.95 -67.77 -16.41
CA ASP A 21 15.19 -66.63 -15.51
C ASP A 21 16.01 -65.49 -16.19
N MET A 22 16.87 -65.87 -17.14
CA MET A 22 17.78 -64.98 -17.87
C MET A 22 17.16 -64.44 -19.17
N GLU A 23 16.32 -65.21 -19.85
CA GLU A 23 15.49 -64.75 -20.98
C GLU A 23 14.41 -63.77 -20.49
N ASP A 24 13.73 -64.06 -19.38
CA ASP A 24 12.76 -63.17 -18.73
C ASP A 24 13.43 -61.84 -18.31
N SER A 25 14.62 -61.92 -17.72
CA SER A 25 15.43 -60.74 -17.38
C SER A 25 15.85 -59.93 -18.62
N LEU A 26 16.24 -60.60 -19.72
CA LEU A 26 16.56 -59.93 -20.99
C LEU A 26 15.33 -59.27 -21.63
N LEU A 27 14.17 -59.92 -21.62
CA LEU A 27 12.91 -59.38 -22.13
C LEU A 27 12.48 -58.15 -21.32
N SER A 28 12.59 -58.20 -19.99
CA SER A 28 12.37 -57.05 -19.10
C SER A 28 13.32 -55.88 -19.43
N ASN A 29 14.63 -56.12 -19.53
CA ASN A 29 15.61 -55.09 -19.93
C ASN A 29 15.35 -54.50 -21.33
N ILE A 30 14.79 -55.30 -22.26
CA ILE A 30 14.40 -54.85 -23.61
C ILE A 30 13.14 -53.98 -23.56
N ALA A 31 12.16 -54.32 -22.73
CA ALA A 31 10.96 -53.51 -22.50
C ALA A 31 11.32 -52.17 -21.83
N GLU A 32 12.18 -52.19 -20.82
CA GLU A 32 12.66 -51.00 -20.13
C GLU A 32 13.48 -50.09 -21.07
N ASN A 33 14.37 -50.65 -21.91
CA ASN A 33 15.06 -49.88 -22.95
C ASN A 33 14.12 -49.27 -24.00
N LYS A 34 13.03 -49.96 -24.38
CA LYS A 34 12.00 -49.38 -25.26
C LYS A 34 11.33 -48.20 -24.57
N SER A 35 10.91 -48.35 -23.32
CA SER A 35 10.27 -47.31 -22.51
C SER A 35 11.16 -46.06 -22.38
N LEU A 36 12.42 -46.24 -21.97
CA LEU A 36 13.42 -45.17 -21.88
C LEU A 36 13.68 -44.48 -23.23
N LYS A 37 13.65 -45.23 -24.34
CA LYS A 37 13.79 -44.66 -25.68
C LYS A 37 12.58 -43.81 -26.08
N THR A 38 11.34 -44.22 -25.74
CA THR A 38 10.14 -43.37 -25.94
C THR A 38 10.15 -42.12 -25.07
N GLN A 39 10.56 -42.24 -23.79
CA GLN A 39 10.71 -41.08 -22.90
C GLN A 39 11.74 -40.09 -23.46
N LEU A 40 12.93 -40.55 -23.85
CA LEU A 40 13.98 -39.72 -24.46
C LEU A 40 13.52 -39.04 -25.76
N GLN A 41 12.64 -39.68 -26.54
CA GLN A 41 12.05 -39.07 -27.73
C GLN A 41 11.07 -37.96 -27.33
N GLN A 42 10.14 -38.23 -26.40
CA GLN A 42 9.21 -37.21 -25.88
C GLN A 42 9.92 -36.02 -25.25
N THR A 43 11.00 -36.23 -24.49
CA THR A 43 11.81 -35.13 -23.93
C THR A 43 12.38 -34.25 -25.05
N LYS A 44 12.92 -34.85 -26.11
CA LYS A 44 13.47 -34.11 -27.27
C LYS A 44 12.41 -33.40 -28.13
N GLU A 45 11.20 -33.93 -28.20
CA GLU A 45 10.06 -33.20 -28.79
C GLU A 45 9.72 -31.98 -27.93
N SER A 46 9.57 -32.16 -26.61
CA SER A 46 9.27 -31.05 -25.69
C SER A 46 10.38 -29.98 -25.62
N GLU A 47 11.64 -30.38 -25.78
CA GLU A 47 12.80 -29.48 -25.85
C GLU A 47 12.72 -28.56 -27.08
N LYS A 48 12.33 -29.10 -28.25
CA LYS A 48 12.08 -28.30 -29.47
C LYS A 48 10.91 -27.35 -29.30
N ASP A 49 9.80 -27.81 -28.71
CA ASP A 49 8.61 -26.98 -28.49
C ASP A 49 8.89 -25.82 -27.53
N LEU A 50 9.71 -26.07 -26.49
CA LEU A 50 10.19 -25.01 -25.59
C LEU A 50 11.16 -24.06 -26.30
N LEU A 51 12.07 -24.56 -27.15
CA LEU A 51 12.97 -23.73 -27.94
C LEU A 51 12.20 -22.83 -28.93
N ALA A 52 11.17 -23.36 -29.59
CA ALA A 52 10.31 -22.59 -30.49
C ALA A 52 9.51 -21.51 -29.74
N LYS A 53 9.00 -21.82 -28.54
CA LYS A 53 8.33 -20.82 -27.67
C LYS A 53 9.30 -19.74 -27.17
N LEU A 54 10.54 -20.11 -26.83
CA LEU A 54 11.59 -19.15 -26.48
C LEU A 54 11.90 -18.22 -27.64
N GLN A 55 12.05 -18.73 -28.87
CA GLN A 55 12.26 -17.90 -30.07
C GLN A 55 11.06 -16.98 -30.38
N GLN A 56 9.83 -17.42 -30.11
CA GLN A 56 8.65 -16.55 -30.24
C GLN A 56 8.65 -15.43 -29.20
N MET A 57 8.98 -15.71 -27.93
CA MET A 57 9.08 -14.69 -26.88
C MET A 57 10.25 -13.73 -27.13
N GLU A 58 11.43 -14.23 -27.49
CA GLU A 58 12.61 -13.42 -27.84
C GLU A 58 12.30 -12.47 -29.00
N LYS A 59 11.62 -12.95 -30.04
CA LYS A 59 11.15 -12.09 -31.13
C LYS A 59 10.14 -11.04 -30.63
N ALA A 60 9.17 -11.43 -29.81
CA ALA A 60 8.16 -10.51 -29.28
C ALA A 60 8.78 -9.39 -28.42
N PHE A 61 9.77 -9.69 -27.58
CA PHE A 61 10.52 -8.68 -26.83
C PHE A 61 11.31 -7.74 -27.73
N GLU A 62 11.92 -8.23 -28.82
CA GLU A 62 12.67 -7.39 -29.77
C GLU A 62 11.73 -6.56 -30.68
N ASP A 63 10.50 -7.01 -30.92
CA ASP A 63 9.41 -6.23 -31.55
C ASP A 63 8.87 -5.15 -30.58
N GLU A 64 8.60 -5.49 -29.32
CA GLU A 64 8.15 -4.54 -28.27
C GLU A 64 9.18 -3.45 -28.01
N LYS A 65 10.46 -3.82 -27.90
CA LYS A 65 11.61 -2.91 -27.78
C LYS A 65 11.71 -1.94 -28.95
N ARG A 66 11.49 -2.39 -30.20
CA ARG A 66 11.40 -1.49 -31.36
C ARG A 66 10.27 -0.47 -31.22
N MET A 67 9.08 -0.90 -30.76
CA MET A 67 7.98 0.05 -30.52
C MET A 67 8.27 1.02 -29.37
N MET A 68 9.04 0.61 -28.36
CA MET A 68 9.50 1.49 -27.28
C MET A 68 10.49 2.53 -27.80
N ASP A 69 11.48 2.14 -28.61
CA ASP A 69 12.44 3.04 -29.25
C ASP A 69 11.74 4.05 -30.19
N GLU A 70 10.75 3.59 -30.97
CA GLU A 70 9.91 4.48 -31.81
C GLU A 70 9.05 5.44 -30.99
N LYS A 71 8.45 4.98 -29.88
CA LYS A 71 7.68 5.82 -28.95
C LYS A 71 8.53 6.93 -28.34
N VAL A 72 9.72 6.61 -27.85
CA VAL A 72 10.70 7.61 -27.36
C VAL A 72 11.12 8.56 -28.48
N GLY A 73 11.26 8.05 -29.71
CA GLY A 73 11.50 8.85 -30.92
C GLY A 73 10.33 9.73 -31.38
N LEU A 74 9.12 9.53 -30.86
CA LEU A 74 7.94 10.38 -31.07
C LEU A 74 7.78 11.39 -29.92
N GLU A 75 7.89 10.94 -28.67
CA GLU A 75 7.89 11.79 -27.46
C GLU A 75 8.93 12.91 -27.55
N LYS A 76 10.15 12.58 -28.00
CA LYS A 76 11.20 13.59 -28.22
C LYS A 76 10.81 14.62 -29.29
N ARG A 77 10.14 14.21 -30.37
CA ARG A 77 9.68 15.12 -31.42
C ARG A 77 8.52 16.01 -30.95
N LEU A 78 7.61 15.48 -30.13
CA LEU A 78 6.56 16.27 -29.48
C LEU A 78 7.17 17.35 -28.58
N PHE A 79 8.13 16.99 -27.71
CA PHE A 79 8.84 17.96 -26.87
C PHE A 79 9.62 19.02 -27.68
N GLU A 80 10.20 18.63 -28.82
CA GLU A 80 10.85 19.57 -29.74
C GLU A 80 9.84 20.54 -30.40
N PHE A 81 8.64 20.06 -30.77
CA PHE A 81 7.54 20.90 -31.25
C PHE A 81 6.94 21.82 -30.17
N GLU A 82 6.68 21.31 -28.96
CA GLU A 82 6.18 22.10 -27.83
C GLU A 82 7.10 23.27 -27.53
N ARG A 83 8.42 23.01 -27.45
CA ARG A 83 9.44 24.04 -27.26
C ARG A 83 9.47 25.08 -28.40
N GLU A 84 9.31 24.65 -29.65
CA GLU A 84 9.23 25.56 -30.79
C GLU A 84 7.95 26.42 -30.75
N TYR A 85 6.83 25.84 -30.32
CA TYR A 85 5.56 26.55 -30.18
C TYR A 85 5.57 27.55 -29.02
N THR A 86 6.17 27.19 -27.87
CA THR A 86 6.35 28.12 -26.74
C THR A 86 7.34 29.26 -27.07
N SER A 87 8.37 29.01 -27.89
CA SER A 87 9.24 30.09 -28.41
C SER A 87 8.42 31.08 -29.24
N LYS A 88 7.63 30.59 -30.20
CA LYS A 88 6.78 31.42 -31.06
C LYS A 88 5.70 32.18 -30.29
N LEU A 89 5.16 31.61 -29.20
CA LEU A 89 4.25 32.32 -28.31
C LEU A 89 4.98 33.44 -27.56
N SER A 90 6.14 33.17 -26.97
CA SER A 90 6.96 34.20 -26.28
C SER A 90 7.41 35.33 -27.23
N GLU A 91 7.76 35.00 -28.49
CA GLU A 91 8.08 35.98 -29.53
C GLU A 91 6.86 36.86 -29.89
N LYS A 92 5.64 36.30 -29.83
CA LYS A 92 4.39 37.04 -30.07
C LYS A 92 3.95 37.87 -28.86
N GLU A 93 4.18 37.39 -27.65
CA GLU A 93 3.99 38.15 -26.41
C GLU A 93 4.95 39.35 -26.36
N GLU A 94 6.23 39.17 -26.73
CA GLU A 94 7.18 40.28 -26.86
C GLU A 94 6.77 41.25 -28.00
N GLU A 95 6.24 40.77 -29.13
CA GLU A 95 5.70 41.63 -30.18
C GLU A 95 4.49 42.45 -29.70
N ILE A 96 3.56 41.84 -28.94
CA ILE A 96 2.40 42.52 -28.34
C ILE A 96 2.87 43.61 -27.38
N VAL A 97 3.76 43.31 -26.44
CA VAL A 97 4.31 44.31 -25.49
C VAL A 97 5.03 45.44 -26.25
N ASN A 98 5.75 45.13 -27.33
CA ASN A 98 6.37 46.13 -28.20
C ASN A 98 5.38 46.92 -29.08
N LEU A 99 4.14 46.47 -29.25
CA LEU A 99 3.07 47.22 -29.91
C LEU A 99 2.31 48.08 -28.91
N GLU A 100 2.01 47.56 -27.72
CA GLU A 100 1.43 48.30 -26.60
C GLU A 100 2.32 49.48 -26.20
N ALA A 101 3.64 49.27 -26.07
CA ALA A 101 4.61 50.33 -25.79
C ALA A 101 4.70 51.41 -26.90
N LYS A 102 4.33 51.08 -28.15
CA LYS A 102 4.19 52.06 -29.23
C LYS A 102 2.83 52.77 -29.19
N LEU A 103 1.78 52.08 -28.75
CA LEU A 103 0.44 52.65 -28.59
C LEU A 103 0.40 53.66 -27.44
N THR A 104 0.97 53.34 -26.28
CA THR A 104 1.10 54.26 -25.15
C THR A 104 1.98 55.46 -25.52
N LYS A 105 3.14 55.23 -26.15
CA LYS A 105 4.01 56.31 -26.62
C LYS A 105 3.33 57.23 -27.65
N THR A 106 2.50 56.71 -28.55
CA THR A 106 1.75 57.55 -29.50
C THR A 106 0.54 58.26 -28.87
N LEU A 107 0.00 57.75 -27.76
CA LEU A 107 -0.93 58.47 -26.89
C LEU A 107 -0.25 59.63 -26.14
N GLU A 108 0.93 59.40 -25.56
CA GLU A 108 1.73 60.43 -24.88
C GLU A 108 2.20 61.52 -25.87
N GLU A 109 2.60 61.14 -27.09
CA GLU A 109 2.95 62.09 -28.16
C GLU A 109 1.73 62.90 -28.64
N LYS A 110 0.51 62.31 -28.65
CA LYS A 110 -0.73 63.07 -28.92
C LYS A 110 -1.04 64.08 -27.82
N HIS A 111 -1.06 63.66 -26.56
CA HIS A 111 -1.33 64.55 -25.44
C HIS A 111 -0.28 65.67 -25.27
N SER A 112 0.95 65.44 -25.78
CA SER A 112 2.00 66.46 -25.87
C SER A 112 1.77 67.49 -26.99
N GLN A 113 0.93 67.19 -27.98
CA GLN A 113 0.68 68.05 -29.15
C GLN A 113 -0.74 68.65 -29.19
N GLU A 114 -1.69 68.04 -28.48
CA GLU A 114 -3.06 68.54 -28.27
C GLU A 114 -3.11 69.77 -27.35
N SER A 115 -2.03 70.11 -26.62
CA SER A 115 -1.96 71.28 -25.74
C SER A 115 -1.81 72.64 -26.47
N ALA A 116 -2.12 72.72 -27.77
CA ALA A 116 -1.78 73.86 -28.63
C ALA A 116 -2.87 74.32 -29.60
N ASP A 117 -3.98 73.58 -29.79
CA ASP A 117 -5.11 74.04 -30.59
C ASP A 117 -6.27 74.55 -29.72
N ARG A 118 -7.02 75.52 -30.26
CA ARG A 118 -7.96 76.39 -29.53
C ARG A 118 -9.41 76.10 -29.92
N GLY A 119 -9.69 74.90 -30.42
CA GLY A 119 -10.99 74.48 -30.94
C GLY A 119 -12.02 74.16 -29.86
N ASP A 120 -11.69 73.24 -28.95
CA ASP A 120 -12.69 72.65 -28.05
C ASP A 120 -13.35 73.65 -27.08
N GLU A 121 -12.61 74.63 -26.55
CA GLU A 121 -13.21 75.65 -25.66
C GLU A 121 -14.15 76.62 -26.42
N TYR A 122 -14.04 76.69 -27.75
CA TYR A 122 -14.99 77.41 -28.61
C TYR A 122 -16.19 76.51 -28.95
N LEU A 123 -15.93 75.27 -29.39
CA LEU A 123 -16.97 74.30 -29.73
C LEU A 123 -17.86 73.95 -28.53
N ILE A 124 -17.31 73.83 -27.32
CA ILE A 124 -18.08 73.59 -26.09
C ILE A 124 -19.00 74.79 -25.81
N LYS A 125 -18.51 76.02 -25.89
CA LYS A 125 -19.33 77.23 -25.67
C LYS A 125 -20.38 77.43 -26.76
N GLU A 126 -20.09 77.03 -28.00
CA GLU A 126 -21.07 77.07 -29.08
C GLU A 126 -22.12 75.95 -28.94
N ILE A 127 -21.75 74.75 -28.46
CA ILE A 127 -22.68 73.69 -28.08
C ILE A 127 -23.54 74.08 -26.87
N GLU A 128 -22.97 74.77 -25.87
CA GLU A 128 -23.71 75.30 -24.72
C GLU A 128 -24.69 76.41 -25.16
N SER A 129 -24.22 77.35 -25.98
CA SER A 129 -25.07 78.41 -26.55
C SER A 129 -26.18 77.84 -27.44
N LEU A 130 -25.89 76.81 -28.25
CA LEU A 130 -26.90 76.11 -29.07
C LEU A 130 -27.89 75.32 -28.21
N LYS A 131 -27.46 74.71 -27.09
CA LYS A 131 -28.38 74.08 -26.13
C LYS A 131 -29.30 75.10 -25.47
N GLU A 132 -28.76 76.24 -25.04
CA GLU A 132 -29.54 77.35 -24.49
C GLU A 132 -30.56 77.87 -25.53
N LYS A 133 -30.14 77.98 -26.80
CA LYS A 133 -31.03 78.31 -27.93
C LYS A 133 -32.10 77.26 -28.22
N VAL A 134 -31.79 75.97 -28.06
CA VAL A 134 -32.77 74.89 -28.22
C VAL A 134 -33.77 74.90 -27.05
N GLN A 135 -33.32 75.13 -25.82
CA GLN A 135 -34.25 75.28 -24.68
C GLN A 135 -35.15 76.52 -24.81
N GLU A 136 -34.60 77.65 -25.27
CA GLU A 136 -35.36 78.87 -25.56
C GLU A 136 -36.42 78.63 -26.66
N LEU A 137 -36.08 77.87 -27.71
CA LEU A 137 -37.04 77.45 -28.75
C LEU A 137 -38.04 76.39 -28.28
N GLU A 138 -37.66 75.51 -27.34
CA GLU A 138 -38.58 74.58 -26.69
C GLU A 138 -39.57 75.33 -25.78
N THR A 139 -39.14 76.36 -25.06
CA THR A 139 -40.06 77.25 -24.32
C THR A 139 -40.95 78.05 -25.27
N ASP A 140 -40.42 78.68 -26.32
CA ASP A 140 -41.22 79.41 -27.32
C ASP A 140 -42.25 78.49 -28.00
N CYS A 141 -41.88 77.25 -28.34
CA CYS A 141 -42.82 76.27 -28.92
C CYS A 141 -43.88 75.81 -27.92
N ASN A 142 -43.55 75.68 -26.64
CA ASN A 142 -44.53 75.33 -25.60
C ASN A 142 -45.47 76.51 -25.31
N GLU A 143 -44.96 77.73 -25.18
CA GLU A 143 -45.76 78.95 -25.02
C GLU A 143 -46.66 79.18 -26.24
N LEU A 144 -46.16 79.00 -27.47
CA LEU A 144 -46.98 79.03 -28.69
C LEU A 144 -48.01 77.88 -28.72
N THR A 145 -47.74 76.73 -28.10
CA THR A 145 -48.71 75.64 -28.01
C THR A 145 -49.81 75.96 -26.99
N GLU A 146 -49.48 76.57 -25.85
CA GLU A 146 -50.46 77.07 -24.88
C GLU A 146 -51.26 78.26 -25.42
N GLU A 147 -50.63 79.22 -26.10
CA GLU A 147 -51.33 80.31 -26.80
C GLU A 147 -52.23 79.78 -27.91
N ASN A 148 -51.80 78.76 -28.69
CA ASN A 148 -52.68 78.15 -29.69
C ASN A 148 -53.82 77.34 -29.05
N LEU A 149 -53.61 76.72 -27.88
CA LEU A 149 -54.67 76.05 -27.11
C LEU A 149 -55.68 77.04 -26.54
N ASP A 150 -55.22 78.17 -25.98
CA ASP A 150 -56.09 79.24 -25.48
C ASP A 150 -56.75 80.03 -26.63
N LEU A 151 -56.09 80.21 -27.78
CA LEU A 151 -56.72 80.71 -29.01
C LEU A 151 -57.76 79.72 -29.54
N LEU A 152 -57.52 78.41 -29.47
CA LEU A 152 -58.54 77.39 -29.74
C LEU A 152 -59.70 77.47 -28.73
N PHE A 153 -59.41 77.72 -27.46
CA PHE A 153 -60.44 77.89 -26.43
C PHE A 153 -61.27 79.16 -26.64
N LYS A 154 -60.62 80.27 -26.99
CA LYS A 154 -61.22 81.56 -27.39
C LYS A 154 -62.02 81.43 -28.68
N LEU A 155 -61.53 80.70 -29.69
CA LEU A 155 -62.25 80.40 -30.93
C LEU A 155 -63.45 79.49 -30.68
N LYS A 156 -63.32 78.43 -29.87
CA LYS A 156 -64.43 77.55 -29.48
C LYS A 156 -65.49 78.32 -28.68
N LYS A 157 -65.07 79.23 -27.81
CA LYS A 157 -65.94 80.15 -27.06
C LYS A 157 -66.63 81.18 -27.97
N LEU A 158 -65.91 81.75 -28.94
CA LEU A 158 -66.48 82.65 -29.96
C LEU A 158 -67.42 81.92 -30.93
N ASN A 159 -67.15 80.65 -31.26
CA ASN A 159 -68.02 79.82 -32.07
C ASN A 159 -69.34 79.51 -31.34
N ASN A 160 -69.29 79.25 -30.03
CA ASN A 160 -70.49 79.21 -29.18
C ASN A 160 -71.21 80.57 -29.11
N CYS A 161 -70.50 81.70 -29.17
CA CYS A 161 -71.12 83.03 -29.30
C CYS A 161 -71.68 83.33 -30.71
N LEU A 162 -71.24 82.62 -31.76
CA LEU A 162 -71.71 82.78 -33.15
C LEU A 162 -72.82 81.78 -33.52
N HIS A 163 -73.40 81.08 -32.55
CA HIS A 163 -74.57 80.20 -32.75
C HIS A 163 -75.87 80.72 -32.14
N VAL A 164 -75.91 82.00 -31.71
CA VAL A 164 -77.11 82.63 -31.12
C VAL A 164 -77.42 84.01 -31.75
N ALA A 165 -77.17 84.18 -33.06
CA ALA A 165 -77.76 85.26 -33.88
C ALA A 165 -77.52 85.07 -35.39
N THR A 166 -78.41 84.35 -36.09
CA THR A 166 -79.33 84.91 -37.12
C THR A 166 -79.97 83.80 -37.95
N ASP A 167 -81.22 83.47 -37.63
CA ASP A 167 -82.15 82.95 -38.64
C ASP A 167 -82.58 84.07 -39.61
N CYS A 168 -82.94 83.67 -40.84
CA CYS A 168 -83.67 84.48 -41.84
C CYS A 168 -83.07 85.84 -42.28
N ARG A 169 -82.38 85.87 -43.44
CA ARG A 169 -82.94 86.44 -44.70
C ARG A 169 -81.99 86.39 -45.92
N ASP A 170 -82.62 86.37 -47.10
CA ASP A 170 -82.16 86.83 -48.42
C ASP A 170 -80.66 87.11 -48.69
N GLY A 171 -79.97 86.13 -49.29
CA GLY A 171 -79.75 86.11 -50.75
C GLY A 171 -78.69 87.03 -51.43
N GLN A 172 -78.43 86.67 -52.69
CA GLN A 172 -77.58 87.32 -53.71
C GLN A 172 -76.03 87.20 -53.65
N LYS A 173 -75.50 86.85 -54.83
CA LYS A 173 -74.15 87.10 -55.39
C LYS A 173 -72.97 86.21 -54.96
N ASP A 174 -72.07 85.82 -55.88
CA ASP A 174 -72.31 85.55 -57.31
C ASP A 174 -71.23 84.63 -57.91
N ASN A 175 -71.50 84.17 -59.13
CA ASN A 175 -70.75 83.15 -59.85
C ASN A 175 -69.32 83.55 -60.25
N VAL A 176 -68.36 82.68 -59.96
CA VAL A 176 -67.24 82.38 -60.89
C VAL A 176 -67.10 80.85 -60.99
N VAL A 177 -67.72 80.26 -62.02
CA VAL A 177 -67.70 78.81 -62.28
C VAL A 177 -67.23 78.56 -63.71
N ASN A 178 -66.01 78.08 -63.91
CA ASN A 178 -65.61 77.38 -65.14
C ASN A 178 -64.24 76.65 -65.04
N GLY A 179 -64.01 75.68 -65.93
CA GLY A 179 -62.73 74.95 -66.07
C GLY A 179 -62.69 73.62 -65.30
N MET A 180 -63.29 72.51 -65.76
CA MET A 180 -62.88 71.66 -66.90
C MET A 180 -61.47 71.04 -66.76
N LEU A 181 -61.21 69.74 -67.05
CA LEU A 181 -61.98 68.47 -67.12
C LEU A 181 -61.00 67.37 -67.62
N VAL A 182 -61.25 66.10 -67.27
CA VAL A 182 -60.93 64.88 -68.08
C VAL A 182 -59.48 64.33 -68.18
N ALA A 183 -59.43 62.99 -68.37
CA ALA A 183 -58.32 62.08 -68.67
C ALA A 183 -57.32 61.78 -67.52
N ASN A 184 -56.99 60.55 -67.14
CA ASN A 184 -57.00 59.18 -67.74
C ASN A 184 -55.82 58.83 -68.68
N GLU A 185 -55.34 57.59 -68.53
CA GLU A 185 -54.43 56.82 -69.41
C GLU A 185 -53.00 57.33 -69.72
N LYS A 186 -52.03 56.60 -69.13
CA LYS A 186 -50.76 56.11 -69.73
C LYS A 186 -49.95 57.02 -70.68
N SER A 187 -48.84 57.54 -70.17
CA SER A 187 -47.52 57.61 -70.84
C SER A 187 -46.49 57.83 -69.70
N ASN A 188 -45.48 57.00 -69.46
CA ASN A 188 -44.40 56.53 -70.33
C ASN A 188 -43.71 57.66 -71.12
N GLU A 189 -42.57 58.09 -70.57
CA GLU A 189 -41.28 57.94 -71.26
C GLU A 189 -41.04 58.80 -72.51
N CYS A 190 -40.25 59.87 -72.34
CA CYS A 190 -39.57 60.52 -73.46
C CYS A 190 -38.23 61.14 -73.06
N LEU A 191 -37.14 60.43 -73.39
CA LEU A 191 -35.75 60.91 -73.60
C LEU A 191 -35.04 61.56 -72.38
N LYS A 192 -33.85 61.15 -71.93
CA LYS A 192 -32.65 60.59 -72.60
C LYS A 192 -31.99 61.55 -73.60
N MET A 193 -31.28 62.54 -73.07
CA MET A 193 -30.11 63.20 -73.66
C MET A 193 -29.23 63.77 -72.53
N ASP A 194 -28.10 64.39 -72.89
CA ASP A 194 -27.22 65.18 -72.01
C ASP A 194 -26.51 64.41 -70.88
N ALA A 195 -25.93 63.25 -71.25
CA ALA A 195 -24.92 62.54 -70.45
C ALA A 195 -23.65 62.25 -71.27
N GLU A 196 -23.21 63.22 -72.10
CA GLU A 196 -21.91 63.19 -72.77
C GLU A 196 -21.12 64.50 -72.57
N ASP A 197 -19.95 64.35 -71.93
CA ASP A 197 -18.68 65.01 -72.26
C ASP A 197 -18.38 66.45 -71.76
N LYS A 198 -17.18 66.57 -71.16
CA LYS A 198 -16.48 67.73 -70.53
C LYS A 198 -17.17 68.51 -69.39
N GLY A 199 -16.48 68.88 -68.31
CA GLY A 199 -15.10 68.57 -67.89
C GLY A 199 -14.31 69.80 -67.41
N GLU A 200 -13.51 69.60 -66.36
CA GLU A 200 -12.62 70.59 -65.71
C GLU A 200 -13.40 71.75 -65.02
N GLU A 201 -13.00 72.30 -63.86
CA GLU A 201 -11.72 72.28 -63.12
C GLU A 201 -11.98 72.15 -61.58
N PHE A 202 -10.92 72.21 -60.74
CA PHE A 202 -10.90 72.03 -59.27
C PHE A 202 -11.23 70.60 -58.76
N GLY A 203 -10.32 69.79 -58.22
CA GLY A 203 -8.86 69.93 -58.14
C GLY A 203 -8.31 70.23 -56.73
N LYS A 204 -7.75 69.17 -56.09
CA LYS A 204 -6.84 69.17 -54.91
C LYS A 204 -7.39 68.97 -53.48
N GLU A 205 -8.42 68.15 -53.24
CA GLU A 205 -8.66 67.61 -51.88
C GLU A 205 -9.35 66.23 -51.84
N SER A 206 -8.59 65.14 -52.06
CA SER A 206 -9.03 63.75 -51.78
C SER A 206 -7.95 62.64 -51.90
N VAL A 207 -6.69 62.99 -52.20
CA VAL A 207 -5.63 62.02 -52.55
C VAL A 207 -5.35 60.98 -51.46
N GLU A 208 -5.63 61.31 -50.20
CA GLU A 208 -5.41 60.44 -49.04
C GLU A 208 -6.55 59.43 -48.80
N ASP A 209 -7.76 59.71 -49.28
CA ASP A 209 -8.92 58.83 -49.12
C ASP A 209 -8.93 57.72 -50.18
N GLY A 210 -8.67 58.08 -51.45
CA GLY A 210 -8.44 57.11 -52.53
C GLY A 210 -7.21 56.21 -52.32
N ASN A 211 -6.39 56.46 -51.30
CA ASN A 211 -5.29 55.57 -50.89
C ASN A 211 -5.74 54.54 -49.84
N LYS A 212 -6.75 54.87 -49.01
CA LYS A 212 -7.44 53.92 -48.12
C LYS A 212 -8.35 53.00 -48.93
N GLU A 213 -9.16 53.55 -49.83
CA GLU A 213 -10.02 52.77 -50.73
C GLU A 213 -9.20 51.73 -51.50
N ARG A 214 -8.04 52.13 -52.05
CA ARG A 214 -7.15 51.23 -52.81
C ARG A 214 -6.60 50.08 -51.96
N LYS A 215 -6.17 50.34 -50.71
CA LYS A 215 -5.74 49.28 -49.78
C LYS A 215 -6.89 48.34 -49.39
N VAL A 216 -8.10 48.86 -49.19
CA VAL A 216 -9.29 48.03 -48.94
C VAL A 216 -9.60 47.17 -50.17
N LYS A 217 -9.43 47.71 -51.38
CA LYS A 217 -9.59 46.98 -52.66
C LYS A 217 -8.55 45.86 -52.82
N GLU A 218 -7.29 46.11 -52.49
CA GLU A 218 -6.24 45.08 -52.47
C GLU A 218 -6.51 43.99 -51.42
N MET A 219 -6.93 44.36 -50.20
CA MET A 219 -7.30 43.37 -49.18
C MET A 219 -8.54 42.56 -49.56
N LEU A 220 -9.54 43.18 -50.21
CA LEU A 220 -10.72 42.48 -50.73
C LEU A 220 -10.33 41.49 -51.83
N LEU A 221 -9.49 41.90 -52.79
CA LEU A 221 -9.01 40.99 -53.85
C LEU A 221 -8.19 39.83 -53.29
N LEU A 222 -7.29 40.08 -52.33
CA LEU A 222 -6.54 39.03 -51.65
C LEU A 222 -7.44 38.07 -50.84
N LYS A 223 -8.48 38.59 -50.16
CA LYS A 223 -9.45 37.76 -49.45
C LYS A 223 -10.38 37.00 -50.39
N GLU A 224 -10.71 37.55 -51.55
CA GLU A 224 -11.49 36.86 -52.58
C GLU A 224 -10.65 35.76 -53.27
N GLU A 225 -9.36 35.98 -53.49
CA GLU A 225 -8.41 34.96 -53.93
C GLU A 225 -8.21 33.86 -52.86
N GLU A 226 -8.09 34.21 -51.58
CA GLU A 226 -8.05 33.25 -50.47
C GLU A 226 -9.34 32.43 -50.35
N ILE A 227 -10.52 33.06 -50.50
CA ILE A 227 -11.82 32.38 -50.56
C ILE A 227 -11.91 31.44 -51.76
N ASN A 228 -11.40 31.82 -52.93
CA ASN A 228 -11.40 30.97 -54.11
C ASN A 228 -10.42 29.79 -53.97
N ASN A 229 -9.24 30.00 -53.39
CA ASN A 229 -8.32 28.91 -53.02
C ASN A 229 -8.95 27.94 -52.01
N LEU A 230 -9.66 28.45 -51.00
CA LEU A 230 -10.39 27.63 -50.03
C LEU A 230 -11.55 26.84 -50.68
N ARG A 231 -12.28 27.43 -51.64
CA ARG A 231 -13.28 26.71 -52.46
C ARG A 231 -12.66 25.62 -53.33
N GLU A 232 -11.48 25.86 -53.89
CA GLU A 232 -10.75 24.84 -54.67
C GLU A 232 -10.23 23.70 -53.78
N CYS A 233 -9.78 23.99 -52.56
CA CYS A 233 -9.46 22.98 -51.56
C CYS A 233 -10.69 22.20 -51.10
N HIS A 234 -11.84 22.86 -50.92
CA HIS A 234 -13.10 22.21 -50.52
C HIS A 234 -13.59 21.23 -51.60
N THR A 235 -13.67 21.67 -52.85
CA THR A 235 -14.09 20.81 -53.98
C THR A 235 -13.13 19.63 -54.23
N LYS A 236 -11.83 19.80 -53.99
CA LYS A 236 -10.86 18.68 -53.99
C LYS A 236 -11.13 17.67 -52.86
N LEU A 237 -11.50 18.14 -51.67
CA LEU A 237 -11.87 17.27 -50.55
C LEU A 237 -13.20 16.54 -50.82
N GLU A 238 -14.22 17.22 -51.36
CA GLU A 238 -15.49 16.59 -51.76
C GLU A 238 -15.29 15.49 -52.81
N ALA A 239 -14.44 15.72 -53.82
CA ALA A 239 -14.08 14.70 -54.81
C ALA A 239 -13.44 13.47 -54.15
N LEU A 240 -12.50 13.68 -53.22
CA LEU A 240 -11.79 12.60 -52.53
C LEU A 240 -12.70 11.82 -51.57
N VAL A 241 -13.67 12.47 -50.94
CA VAL A 241 -14.76 11.82 -50.18
C VAL A 241 -15.67 11.01 -51.10
N SER A 242 -16.01 11.53 -52.29
CA SER A 242 -16.83 10.81 -53.28
C SER A 242 -16.14 9.53 -53.78
N ASP A 243 -14.83 9.56 -54.00
CA ASP A 243 -14.07 8.38 -54.42
C ASP A 243 -13.92 7.34 -53.30
N LEU A 244 -13.66 7.77 -52.06
CA LEU A 244 -13.69 6.87 -50.89
C LEU A 244 -15.06 6.23 -50.66
N GLN A 245 -16.16 6.94 -50.96
CA GLN A 245 -17.51 6.38 -50.89
C GLN A 245 -17.75 5.31 -51.97
N LYS A 246 -17.19 5.46 -53.18
CA LYS A 246 -17.25 4.42 -54.23
C LYS A 246 -16.45 3.18 -53.83
N GLU A 247 -15.20 3.36 -53.37
CA GLU A 247 -14.35 2.26 -52.91
C GLU A 247 -15.00 1.48 -51.76
N LYS A 248 -15.64 2.18 -50.81
CA LYS A 248 -16.46 1.54 -49.77
C LYS A 248 -17.56 0.67 -50.37
N THR A 249 -18.37 1.19 -51.30
CA THR A 249 -19.47 0.40 -51.90
C THR A 249 -18.97 -0.82 -52.69
N GLU A 250 -17.83 -0.72 -53.37
CA GLU A 250 -17.21 -1.87 -54.03
C GLU A 250 -16.72 -2.93 -53.03
N LEU A 251 -16.16 -2.52 -51.89
CA LEU A 251 -15.72 -3.44 -50.84
C LEU A 251 -16.91 -4.14 -50.18
N GLU A 252 -18.01 -3.43 -49.93
CA GLU A 252 -19.26 -4.00 -49.41
C GLU A 252 -19.85 -5.03 -50.38
N GLU A 253 -19.85 -4.77 -51.70
CA GLU A 253 -20.30 -5.73 -52.72
C GLU A 253 -19.39 -6.97 -52.78
N LYS A 254 -18.06 -6.79 -52.79
CA LYS A 254 -17.08 -7.90 -52.79
C LYS A 254 -17.25 -8.81 -51.56
N LEU A 255 -17.52 -8.25 -50.38
CA LEU A 255 -17.78 -8.99 -49.15
C LEU A 255 -19.10 -9.80 -49.23
N GLN A 256 -20.13 -9.21 -49.85
CA GLN A 256 -21.42 -9.86 -50.07
C GLN A 256 -21.37 -10.97 -51.14
N ILE A 257 -20.43 -10.91 -52.09
CA ILE A 257 -20.14 -12.02 -53.03
C ILE A 257 -19.48 -13.18 -52.26
N MET A 258 -18.43 -12.89 -51.47
CA MET A 258 -17.70 -13.89 -50.68
C MET A 258 -18.62 -14.66 -49.72
N GLN A 259 -19.59 -13.99 -49.07
CA GLN A 259 -20.59 -14.67 -48.25
C GLN A 259 -21.42 -15.69 -49.05
N ARG A 260 -21.91 -15.33 -50.24
CA ARG A 260 -22.70 -16.25 -51.10
C ARG A 260 -21.90 -17.47 -51.55
N GLU A 261 -20.62 -17.29 -51.88
CA GLU A 261 -19.73 -18.39 -52.26
C GLU A 261 -19.51 -19.37 -51.10
N SER A 262 -19.40 -18.87 -49.86
CA SER A 262 -19.29 -19.70 -48.66
C SER A 262 -20.54 -20.57 -48.44
N GLU A 263 -21.75 -20.03 -48.66
CA GLU A 263 -23.01 -20.78 -48.52
C GLU A 263 -23.19 -21.87 -49.58
N VAL A 264 -22.70 -21.64 -50.81
CA VAL A 264 -22.71 -22.64 -51.89
C VAL A 264 -21.74 -23.78 -51.55
N THR A 265 -20.54 -23.45 -51.07
CA THR A 265 -19.52 -24.42 -50.70
C THR A 265 -20.00 -25.37 -49.59
N ALA A 266 -20.70 -24.86 -48.58
CA ALA A 266 -21.27 -25.65 -47.49
C ALA A 266 -22.34 -26.67 -47.97
N LYS A 267 -23.14 -26.31 -48.98
CA LYS A 267 -24.19 -27.20 -49.53
C LYS A 267 -23.56 -28.39 -50.26
N CYS A 268 -22.60 -28.16 -51.16
CA CYS A 268 -21.91 -29.23 -51.90
C CYS A 268 -21.18 -30.22 -50.98
N LEU A 269 -20.67 -29.76 -49.83
CA LEU A 269 -20.03 -30.64 -48.83
C LEU A 269 -21.03 -31.59 -48.16
N THR A 270 -22.30 -31.20 -48.05
CA THR A 270 -23.37 -32.02 -47.47
C THR A 270 -23.81 -33.12 -48.44
N ASP A 271 -23.91 -32.81 -49.74
CA ASP A 271 -24.35 -33.79 -50.76
C ASP A 271 -23.36 -34.95 -50.91
N VAL A 272 -22.05 -34.67 -50.91
CA VAL A 272 -20.98 -35.68 -50.99
C VAL A 272 -21.00 -36.66 -49.80
N GLN A 273 -21.44 -36.20 -48.61
CA GLN A 273 -21.58 -37.07 -47.44
C GLN A 273 -22.75 -38.07 -47.60
N ASN A 274 -23.82 -37.69 -48.30
CA ASN A 274 -24.97 -38.57 -48.55
C ASN A 274 -24.62 -39.69 -49.55
N ASP A 275 -23.91 -39.37 -50.64
CA ASP A 275 -23.50 -40.36 -51.65
C ASP A 275 -22.58 -41.45 -51.06
N LEU A 276 -21.70 -41.09 -50.12
CA LEU A 276 -20.80 -42.03 -49.46
C LEU A 276 -21.55 -43.09 -48.63
N VAL A 277 -22.66 -42.71 -47.99
CA VAL A 277 -23.51 -43.63 -47.21
C VAL A 277 -24.20 -44.65 -48.13
N VAL A 278 -24.65 -44.23 -49.31
CA VAL A 278 -25.30 -45.12 -50.29
C VAL A 278 -24.35 -46.21 -50.80
N LEU A 279 -23.09 -45.85 -51.07
CA LEU A 279 -22.08 -46.80 -51.55
C LEU A 279 -21.69 -47.87 -50.51
N SER A 280 -21.84 -47.58 -49.21
CA SER A 280 -21.50 -48.53 -48.14
C SER A 280 -22.42 -49.76 -48.08
N GLY A 281 -23.60 -49.74 -48.73
CA GLY A 281 -24.58 -50.83 -48.68
C GLY A 281 -24.38 -51.97 -49.70
N SER A 282 -23.32 -51.95 -50.51
CA SER A 282 -23.20 -52.82 -51.71
C SER A 282 -22.30 -54.07 -51.52
N VAL A 283 -21.77 -54.29 -50.32
CA VAL A 283 -20.63 -55.22 -50.10
C VAL A 283 -21.04 -56.71 -50.05
N ASP A 284 -22.28 -57.04 -49.69
CA ASP A 284 -22.74 -58.43 -49.43
C ASP A 284 -22.82 -59.35 -50.67
N SER A 285 -22.53 -58.85 -51.87
CA SER A 285 -22.76 -59.53 -53.15
C SER A 285 -21.76 -60.66 -53.48
N HIS A 286 -20.59 -60.73 -52.83
CA HIS A 286 -19.44 -61.51 -53.31
C HIS A 286 -19.29 -62.97 -52.81
N VAL A 287 -20.36 -63.57 -52.25
CA VAL A 287 -20.37 -64.94 -51.70
C VAL A 287 -19.91 -66.04 -52.69
N SER A 288 -19.97 -65.79 -54.01
CA SER A 288 -19.59 -66.75 -55.05
C SER A 288 -18.10 -67.15 -55.05
N ALA A 289 -17.19 -66.29 -54.57
CA ALA A 289 -15.75 -66.52 -54.65
C ALA A 289 -15.23 -67.66 -53.77
N ASN A 290 -15.84 -67.90 -52.60
CA ASN A 290 -15.31 -68.83 -51.59
C ASN A 290 -15.28 -70.29 -52.04
N LYS A 291 -16.13 -70.69 -52.99
CA LYS A 291 -16.25 -72.07 -53.49
C LYS A 291 -15.06 -72.56 -54.35
N MET A 292 -14.07 -71.70 -54.57
CA MET A 292 -12.78 -72.02 -55.19
C MET A 292 -11.66 -72.22 -54.15
N LEU A 293 -11.70 -71.50 -53.03
CA LEU A 293 -10.69 -71.59 -51.95
C LEU A 293 -10.80 -72.91 -51.17
N GLU A 294 -12.02 -73.41 -51.00
CA GLU A 294 -12.40 -74.64 -50.29
C GLU A 294 -11.76 -75.93 -50.87
N ARG A 295 -11.11 -75.87 -52.05
CA ARG A 295 -10.33 -76.98 -52.63
C ARG A 295 -8.82 -76.92 -52.36
N LYS A 296 -8.28 -75.78 -51.91
CA LYS A 296 -6.85 -75.64 -51.56
C LYS A 296 -6.55 -75.87 -50.09
N SER A 297 -7.55 -75.71 -49.20
CA SER A 297 -7.41 -75.97 -47.76
C SER A 297 -6.87 -77.37 -47.43
N SER A 298 -7.23 -78.38 -48.22
CA SER A 298 -6.83 -79.78 -48.03
C SER A 298 -5.31 -80.02 -48.13
N GLU A 299 -4.60 -79.28 -48.97
CA GLU A 299 -3.14 -79.44 -49.15
C GLU A 299 -2.33 -78.61 -48.15
N ILE A 300 -2.91 -77.51 -47.64
CA ILE A 300 -2.29 -76.61 -46.67
C ILE A 300 -2.42 -77.16 -45.23
N GLY A 301 -3.23 -78.20 -45.00
CA GLY A 301 -3.54 -78.81 -43.69
C GLY A 301 -2.46 -78.72 -42.59
N PRO A 302 -1.25 -79.29 -42.75
CA PRO A 302 -0.21 -79.26 -41.71
C PRO A 302 0.38 -77.86 -41.50
N GLU A 303 0.51 -77.06 -42.56
CA GLU A 303 0.98 -75.69 -42.51
C GLU A 303 -0.08 -74.78 -41.85
N ASN A 304 -1.36 -75.06 -42.08
CA ASN A 304 -2.49 -74.40 -41.42
C ASN A 304 -2.58 -74.74 -39.93
N VAL A 305 -2.19 -75.96 -39.51
CA VAL A 305 -2.06 -76.30 -38.08
C VAL A 305 -0.89 -75.56 -37.43
N ALA A 306 0.26 -75.48 -38.10
CA ALA A 306 1.41 -74.71 -37.61
C ALA A 306 1.11 -73.21 -37.52
N LEU A 307 0.41 -72.65 -38.52
CA LEU A 307 -0.08 -71.28 -38.49
C LEU A 307 -1.14 -71.08 -37.41
N SER A 308 -2.06 -72.03 -37.21
CA SER A 308 -3.08 -71.96 -36.16
C SER A 308 -2.47 -72.04 -34.74
N MET A 309 -1.40 -72.82 -34.54
CA MET A 309 -0.65 -72.81 -33.27
C MET A 309 0.04 -71.45 -33.05
N ARG A 310 0.65 -70.87 -34.09
CA ARG A 310 1.28 -69.55 -34.02
C ARG A 310 0.26 -68.43 -33.82
N ILE A 311 -0.93 -68.54 -34.43
CA ILE A 311 -2.05 -67.63 -34.22
C ILE A 311 -2.53 -67.73 -32.77
N ALA A 312 -2.74 -68.95 -32.23
CA ALA A 312 -3.11 -69.12 -30.83
C ALA A 312 -2.04 -68.59 -29.84
N GLU A 313 -0.75 -68.73 -30.16
CA GLU A 313 0.34 -68.13 -29.40
C GLU A 313 0.32 -66.59 -29.46
N GLN A 314 0.02 -66.02 -30.62
CA GLN A 314 -0.18 -64.58 -30.80
C GLN A 314 -1.48 -64.07 -30.15
N GLU A 315 -2.55 -64.87 -30.12
CA GLU A 315 -3.82 -64.58 -29.42
C GLU A 315 -3.61 -64.56 -27.91
N VAL A 316 -2.80 -65.47 -27.35
CA VAL A 316 -2.41 -65.43 -25.93
C VAL A 316 -1.54 -64.21 -25.62
N GLN A 317 -0.59 -63.86 -26.50
CA GLN A 317 0.21 -62.63 -26.34
C GLN A 317 -0.66 -61.36 -26.44
N LEU A 318 -1.63 -61.33 -27.36
CA LEU A 318 -2.61 -60.24 -27.47
C LEU A 318 -3.53 -60.17 -26.26
N SER A 319 -3.98 -61.30 -25.71
CA SER A 319 -4.77 -61.35 -24.47
C SER A 319 -3.97 -60.80 -23.29
N TYR A 320 -2.72 -61.21 -23.11
CA TYR A 320 -1.87 -60.69 -22.04
C TYR A 320 -1.64 -59.17 -22.18
N LEU A 321 -1.37 -58.69 -23.39
CA LEU A 321 -1.21 -57.25 -23.65
C LEU A 321 -2.53 -56.47 -23.47
N MET A 322 -3.68 -57.10 -23.73
CA MET A 322 -5.00 -56.54 -23.48
C MET A 322 -5.28 -56.45 -21.97
N ASP A 323 -5.00 -57.51 -21.21
CA ASP A 323 -5.09 -57.54 -19.75
C ASP A 323 -4.16 -56.46 -19.11
N GLU A 324 -2.96 -56.28 -19.65
CA GLU A 324 -1.99 -55.24 -19.23
C GLU A 324 -2.46 -53.82 -19.61
N MET A 325 -3.09 -53.64 -20.78
CA MET A 325 -3.73 -52.38 -21.16
C MET A 325 -4.96 -52.06 -20.31
N GLU A 326 -5.80 -53.04 -19.98
CA GLU A 326 -6.93 -52.86 -19.06
C GLU A 326 -6.45 -52.53 -17.64
N ALA A 327 -5.40 -53.21 -17.14
CA ALA A 327 -4.81 -52.92 -15.84
C ALA A 327 -4.23 -51.50 -15.75
N THR A 328 -3.47 -51.08 -16.76
CA THR A 328 -2.88 -49.73 -16.82
C THR A 328 -3.95 -48.65 -17.06
N GLN A 329 -5.02 -48.93 -17.81
CA GLN A 329 -6.15 -48.01 -17.93
C GLN A 329 -6.94 -47.89 -16.60
N LEU A 330 -7.16 -48.98 -15.86
CA LEU A 330 -7.79 -48.93 -14.54
C LEU A 330 -6.93 -48.15 -13.52
N GLU A 331 -5.60 -48.19 -13.63
CA GLU A 331 -4.70 -47.36 -12.82
C GLU A 331 -4.70 -45.88 -13.26
N LEU A 332 -4.82 -45.61 -14.56
CA LEU A 332 -5.06 -44.26 -15.10
C LEU A 332 -6.41 -43.69 -14.64
N GLU A 333 -7.45 -44.51 -14.56
CA GLU A 333 -8.79 -44.12 -14.07
C GLU A 333 -8.79 -43.87 -12.56
N ARG A 334 -8.08 -44.70 -11.77
CA ARG A 334 -7.89 -44.46 -10.33
C ARG A 334 -7.10 -43.18 -10.04
N SER A 335 -6.03 -42.92 -10.79
CA SER A 335 -5.24 -41.70 -10.64
C SER A 335 -5.99 -40.46 -11.13
N ARG A 336 -6.80 -40.57 -12.19
CA ARG A 336 -7.74 -39.52 -12.61
C ARG A 336 -8.76 -39.19 -11.51
N ALA A 337 -9.42 -40.19 -10.94
CA ALA A 337 -10.38 -40.00 -9.84
C ALA A 337 -9.72 -39.40 -8.58
N LEU A 338 -8.45 -39.72 -8.31
CA LEU A 338 -7.67 -39.09 -7.25
C LEU A 338 -7.41 -37.60 -7.56
N CYS A 339 -6.96 -37.26 -8.77
CA CYS A 339 -6.80 -35.87 -9.20
C CYS A 339 -8.11 -35.09 -9.11
N GLU A 340 -9.22 -35.65 -9.60
CA GLU A 340 -10.56 -35.06 -9.47
C GLU A 340 -10.91 -34.78 -8.01
N SER A 341 -10.65 -35.72 -7.08
CA SER A 341 -10.90 -35.51 -5.65
C SER A 341 -10.02 -34.41 -5.01
N LEU A 342 -8.79 -34.24 -5.50
CA LEU A 342 -7.86 -33.21 -5.04
C LEU A 342 -8.23 -31.83 -5.60
N ASP A 343 -8.63 -31.74 -6.87
CA ASP A 343 -9.17 -30.51 -7.48
C ASP A 343 -10.47 -30.07 -6.79
N ASP A 344 -11.29 -31.03 -6.35
CA ASP A 344 -12.52 -30.79 -5.59
C ASP A 344 -12.21 -30.27 -4.17
N GLU A 345 -11.11 -30.70 -3.53
CA GLU A 345 -10.63 -30.17 -2.25
C GLU A 345 -9.94 -28.79 -2.39
N ILE A 346 -9.10 -28.61 -3.41
CA ILE A 346 -8.51 -27.32 -3.79
C ILE A 346 -9.63 -26.29 -4.08
N SER A 347 -10.71 -26.71 -4.76
CA SER A 347 -11.87 -25.86 -5.03
C SER A 347 -12.61 -25.44 -3.75
N LYS A 348 -12.80 -26.37 -2.80
CA LYS A 348 -13.40 -26.07 -1.48
C LYS A 348 -12.53 -25.12 -0.66
N LEU A 349 -11.21 -25.34 -0.62
CA LEU A 349 -10.25 -24.46 0.05
C LEU A 349 -10.18 -23.07 -0.60
N SER A 350 -10.18 -23.00 -1.94
CA SER A 350 -10.25 -21.76 -2.72
C SER A 350 -11.54 -20.99 -2.42
N PHE A 351 -12.68 -21.67 -2.33
CA PHE A 351 -13.95 -21.05 -1.96
C PHE A 351 -13.96 -20.55 -0.51
N SER A 352 -13.45 -21.32 0.46
CA SER A 352 -13.37 -20.87 1.86
C SER A 352 -12.41 -19.67 2.02
N SER A 353 -11.28 -19.69 1.31
CA SER A 353 -10.30 -18.59 1.30
C SER A 353 -10.90 -17.31 0.69
N LYS A 354 -11.58 -17.42 -0.46
CA LYS A 354 -12.34 -16.31 -1.08
C LYS A 354 -13.39 -15.75 -0.14
N LYS A 355 -14.14 -16.61 0.58
CA LYS A 355 -15.15 -16.18 1.57
C LYS A 355 -14.53 -15.48 2.79
N GLN A 356 -13.37 -15.93 3.26
CA GLN A 356 -12.63 -15.24 4.34
C GLN A 356 -12.09 -13.89 3.86
N LYS A 357 -11.55 -13.83 2.63
CA LYS A 357 -11.10 -12.57 2.02
C LYS A 357 -12.24 -11.55 1.92
N THR A 358 -13.40 -11.90 1.36
CA THR A 358 -14.52 -10.95 1.23
C THR A 358 -15.14 -10.55 2.57
N GLN A 359 -15.08 -11.40 3.59
CA GLN A 359 -15.47 -11.02 4.96
C GLN A 359 -14.48 -10.00 5.56
N LEU A 360 -13.18 -10.22 5.44
CA LEU A 360 -12.15 -9.28 5.93
C LEU A 360 -12.15 -7.95 5.16
N GLU A 361 -12.40 -7.97 3.85
CA GLU A 361 -12.59 -6.76 3.03
C GLU A 361 -13.82 -5.96 3.50
N LYS A 362 -14.93 -6.64 3.84
CA LYS A 362 -16.11 -6.00 4.41
C LYS A 362 -15.83 -5.42 5.81
N GLU A 363 -15.18 -6.17 6.69
CA GLU A 363 -14.82 -5.73 8.05
C GLU A 363 -13.88 -4.52 8.02
N MET A 364 -12.86 -4.54 7.14
CA MET A 364 -11.98 -3.39 6.90
C MET A 364 -12.76 -2.17 6.42
N LYS A 365 -13.73 -2.34 5.50
CA LYS A 365 -14.54 -1.22 5.01
C LYS A 365 -15.48 -0.66 6.08
N GLU A 366 -16.08 -1.54 6.89
CA GLU A 366 -16.94 -1.13 8.01
C GLU A 366 -16.14 -0.39 9.10
N MET A 367 -14.93 -0.85 9.41
CA MET A 367 -14.00 -0.16 10.32
C MET A 367 -13.54 1.19 9.76
N GLN A 368 -13.28 1.30 8.45
CA GLN A 368 -12.92 2.56 7.80
C GLN A 368 -14.09 3.57 7.84
N ASN A 369 -15.32 3.13 7.56
CA ASN A 369 -16.50 3.99 7.64
C ASN A 369 -16.71 4.53 9.06
N ARG A 370 -16.67 3.67 10.08
CA ARG A 370 -16.76 4.07 11.50
C ARG A 370 -15.66 5.04 11.93
N TRP A 371 -14.48 4.92 11.35
CA TRP A 371 -13.38 5.86 11.61
C TRP A 371 -13.64 7.24 10.98
N SER A 372 -14.19 7.29 9.76
CA SER A 372 -14.66 8.55 9.15
C SER A 372 -15.80 9.19 9.96
N GLU A 373 -16.81 8.41 10.37
CA GLU A 373 -17.92 8.86 11.21
C GLU A 373 -17.41 9.49 12.52
N ALA A 374 -16.51 8.81 13.24
CA ALA A 374 -15.91 9.33 14.47
C ALA A 374 -15.01 10.57 14.24
N GLN A 375 -14.37 10.69 13.06
CA GLN A 375 -13.58 11.87 12.69
C GLN A 375 -14.50 13.07 12.41
N GLU A 376 -15.63 12.87 11.71
CA GLU A 376 -16.65 13.89 11.47
C GLU A 376 -17.30 14.37 12.77
N GLU A 377 -17.63 13.46 13.70
CA GLU A 377 -18.07 13.81 15.06
C GLU A 377 -17.01 14.65 15.80
N CYS A 378 -15.74 14.24 15.74
CA CYS A 378 -14.64 15.00 16.36
C CYS A 378 -14.48 16.41 15.76
N ASP A 379 -14.71 16.58 14.45
CA ASP A 379 -14.63 17.89 13.78
C ASP A 379 -15.90 18.73 13.98
N HIS A 380 -17.07 18.12 14.20
CA HIS A 380 -18.26 18.81 14.72
C HIS A 380 -17.99 19.38 16.12
N LEU A 381 -17.56 18.52 17.06
CA LEU A 381 -17.29 18.91 18.44
C LEU A 381 -16.20 19.99 18.56
N LYS A 382 -15.22 20.02 17.64
CA LYS A 382 -14.25 21.13 17.56
C LYS A 382 -14.89 22.46 17.16
N LYS A 383 -15.81 22.45 16.18
CA LYS A 383 -16.56 23.66 15.75
C LYS A 383 -17.48 24.16 16.85
N GLU A 384 -18.24 23.25 17.46
CA GLU A 384 -19.14 23.55 18.59
C GLU A 384 -18.37 24.13 19.78
N ARG A 385 -17.22 23.54 20.15
CA ARG A 385 -16.35 24.09 21.20
C ARG A 385 -15.75 25.45 20.82
N ALA A 386 -15.48 25.71 19.54
CA ALA A 386 -14.99 27.01 19.08
C ALA A 386 -16.10 28.08 19.13
N GLN A 387 -17.35 27.73 18.80
CA GLN A 387 -18.50 28.61 18.96
C GLN A 387 -18.74 28.94 20.43
N LEU A 388 -18.82 27.92 21.30
CA LEU A 388 -19.00 28.12 22.74
C LEU A 388 -17.87 28.95 23.38
N GLN A 389 -16.64 28.86 22.85
CA GLN A 389 -15.53 29.71 23.29
C GLN A 389 -15.76 31.18 22.89
N ALA A 390 -16.21 31.45 21.66
CA ALA A 390 -16.54 32.79 21.20
C ALA A 390 -17.76 33.38 21.94
N ASP A 391 -18.78 32.56 22.22
CA ASP A 391 -19.96 32.96 22.99
C ASP A 391 -19.57 33.36 24.44
N VAL A 392 -18.65 32.60 25.06
CA VAL A 392 -18.11 32.92 26.39
C VAL A 392 -17.25 34.19 26.37
N GLU A 393 -16.47 34.42 25.32
CA GLU A 393 -15.68 35.65 25.15
C GLU A 393 -16.59 36.88 24.96
N SER A 394 -17.62 36.78 24.10
CA SER A 394 -18.65 37.82 23.92
C SER A 394 -19.39 38.13 25.23
N LEU A 395 -19.83 37.10 25.96
CA LEU A 395 -20.50 37.26 27.25
C LEU A 395 -19.58 37.89 28.31
N ALA A 396 -18.27 37.63 28.26
CA ALA A 396 -17.31 38.29 29.13
C ALA A 396 -17.14 39.79 28.79
N GLU A 397 -17.14 40.16 27.50
CA GLU A 397 -17.13 41.55 27.06
C GLU A 397 -18.42 42.30 27.45
N GLU A 398 -19.58 41.65 27.34
CA GLU A 398 -20.85 42.18 27.86
C GLU A 398 -20.81 42.37 29.38
N CYS A 399 -20.32 41.37 30.13
CA CYS A 399 -20.19 41.47 31.60
C CYS A 399 -19.26 42.61 32.02
N ASN A 400 -18.13 42.79 31.33
CA ASN A 400 -17.21 43.91 31.56
C ASN A 400 -17.88 45.26 31.26
N SER A 401 -18.62 45.36 30.15
CA SER A 401 -19.35 46.57 29.75
C SER A 401 -20.45 46.94 30.75
N LEU A 402 -21.22 45.95 31.21
CA LEU A 402 -22.23 46.11 32.26
C LEU A 402 -21.61 46.48 33.61
N GLN A 403 -20.44 45.93 33.95
CA GLN A 403 -19.70 46.30 35.15
C GLN A 403 -19.23 47.77 35.11
N GLU A 404 -18.74 48.25 33.95
CA GLU A 404 -18.37 49.65 33.77
C GLU A 404 -19.59 50.59 33.83
N LEU A 405 -20.69 50.23 33.18
CA LEU A 405 -21.95 51.00 33.22
C LEU A 405 -22.52 51.08 34.65
N ASN A 406 -22.49 49.98 35.38
CA ASN A 406 -22.90 49.90 36.79
C ASN A 406 -21.97 50.76 37.68
N GLY A 407 -20.68 50.83 37.37
CA GLY A 407 -19.74 51.78 37.97
C GLY A 407 -20.14 53.25 37.73
N LYS A 408 -20.44 53.62 36.48
CA LYS A 408 -20.89 54.98 36.10
C LYS A 408 -22.21 55.36 36.80
N LEU A 409 -23.20 54.47 36.78
CA LEU A 409 -24.49 54.66 37.45
C LEU A 409 -24.34 54.81 38.97
N LYS A 410 -23.42 54.08 39.60
CA LYS A 410 -23.11 54.26 41.04
C LYS A 410 -22.52 55.64 41.35
N MET A 411 -21.66 56.18 40.48
CA MET A 411 -21.15 57.55 40.67
C MET A 411 -22.26 58.59 40.50
N GLN A 412 -23.07 58.50 39.44
CA GLN A 412 -24.21 59.39 39.22
C GLN A 412 -25.22 59.35 40.37
N ASN A 413 -25.48 58.18 40.95
CA ASN A 413 -26.40 58.04 42.08
C ASN A 413 -25.83 58.68 43.37
N VAL A 414 -24.50 58.62 43.59
CA VAL A 414 -23.84 59.34 44.69
C VAL A 414 -23.90 60.86 44.48
N GLU A 415 -23.69 61.33 43.25
CA GLU A 415 -23.75 62.74 42.88
C GLU A 415 -25.17 63.31 43.06
N LEU A 416 -26.19 62.65 42.52
CA LEU A 416 -27.61 62.99 42.71
C LEU A 416 -28.04 62.93 44.18
N HIS A 417 -27.50 62.01 44.99
CA HIS A 417 -27.78 61.97 46.42
C HIS A 417 -27.23 63.19 47.19
N GLU A 418 -26.08 63.73 46.77
CA GLU A 418 -25.50 64.94 47.38
C GLU A 418 -26.20 66.22 46.88
N GLU A 419 -26.60 66.28 45.60
CA GLU A 419 -27.47 67.35 45.09
C GLU A 419 -28.83 67.38 45.81
N LEU A 420 -29.46 66.22 46.00
CA LEU A 420 -30.72 66.10 46.73
C LEU A 420 -30.56 66.52 48.20
N ARG A 421 -29.46 66.13 48.85
CA ARG A 421 -29.12 66.57 50.21
C ARG A 421 -28.96 68.09 50.30
N SER A 422 -28.25 68.69 49.33
CA SER A 422 -28.09 70.15 49.22
C SER A 422 -29.46 70.83 49.08
N CYS A 423 -30.28 70.39 48.11
CA CYS A 423 -31.63 70.93 47.88
C CYS A 423 -32.54 70.80 49.10
N LEU A 424 -32.52 69.67 49.81
CA LEU A 424 -33.31 69.47 51.03
C LEU A 424 -32.91 70.44 52.15
N SER A 425 -31.62 70.76 52.31
CA SER A 425 -31.18 71.78 53.27
C SER A 425 -31.68 73.20 52.90
N GLY A 426 -31.70 73.51 51.59
CA GLY A 426 -32.25 74.75 51.04
C GLY A 426 -33.79 74.82 51.05
N CYS A 427 -34.47 73.70 51.32
CA CYS A 427 -35.92 73.63 51.55
C CYS A 427 -36.26 73.72 53.05
N SER A 428 -35.50 73.09 53.94
CA SER A 428 -35.71 73.17 55.40
C SER A 428 -35.76 74.63 55.88
N THR A 429 -34.74 75.41 55.54
CA THR A 429 -34.63 76.84 55.86
C THR A 429 -35.77 77.71 55.29
N LYS A 430 -36.41 77.27 54.19
CA LYS A 430 -37.59 77.94 53.62
C LYS A 430 -38.89 77.54 54.31
N VAL A 431 -38.99 76.32 54.83
CA VAL A 431 -40.13 75.89 55.66
C VAL A 431 -40.07 76.60 57.01
N GLU A 432 -38.92 76.58 57.67
CA GLU A 432 -38.66 77.28 58.95
C GLU A 432 -39.09 78.76 58.88
N THR A 433 -38.63 79.48 57.84
CA THR A 433 -39.01 80.90 57.65
C THR A 433 -40.48 81.11 57.25
N LEU A 434 -41.16 80.13 56.65
CA LEU A 434 -42.60 80.23 56.39
C LEU A 434 -43.44 79.97 57.66
N GLU A 435 -43.01 79.08 58.55
CA GLU A 435 -43.67 78.80 59.83
C GLU A 435 -43.61 80.02 60.78
N GLU A 436 -42.48 80.73 60.81
CA GLU A 436 -42.35 82.02 61.51
C GLU A 436 -43.34 83.07 60.97
N ASN A 437 -43.43 83.23 59.65
CA ASN A 437 -44.33 84.20 59.01
C ASN A 437 -45.82 83.87 59.24
N LEU A 438 -46.20 82.59 59.17
CA LEU A 438 -47.57 82.14 59.46
C LEU A 438 -47.96 82.41 60.91
N SER A 439 -47.03 82.21 61.86
CA SER A 439 -47.25 82.50 63.28
C SER A 439 -47.53 84.00 63.51
N ALA A 440 -46.71 84.88 62.93
CA ALA A 440 -46.89 86.33 63.05
C ALA A 440 -48.21 86.83 62.42
N LEU A 441 -48.66 86.21 61.32
CA LEU A 441 -49.93 86.55 60.68
C LEU A 441 -51.14 86.09 61.53
N LEU A 442 -51.02 84.95 62.22
CA LEU A 442 -52.05 84.47 63.15
C LEU A 442 -52.30 85.47 64.29
N ASP A 443 -51.23 86.02 64.88
CA ASP A 443 -51.33 87.00 65.97
C ASP A 443 -52.07 88.28 65.56
N ASP A 444 -51.78 88.82 64.37
CA ASP A 444 -52.48 89.99 63.78
C ASP A 444 -53.98 89.72 63.55
N VAL A 445 -54.35 88.52 63.08
CA VAL A 445 -55.76 88.12 62.97
C VAL A 445 -56.44 88.15 64.34
N THR A 446 -55.84 87.55 65.38
CA THR A 446 -56.45 87.58 66.72
C THR A 446 -56.53 89.00 67.31
N ALA A 447 -55.66 89.92 66.89
CA ALA A 447 -55.76 91.33 67.29
C ALA A 447 -57.00 92.00 66.68
N LYS A 448 -57.28 91.75 65.40
CA LYS A 448 -58.44 92.30 64.68
C LYS A 448 -59.77 91.72 65.16
N GLU A 449 -59.80 90.43 65.51
CA GLU A 449 -60.99 89.82 66.14
C GLU A 449 -61.38 90.51 67.46
N ARG A 450 -60.39 90.89 68.29
CA ARG A 450 -60.63 91.61 69.54
C ARG A 450 -61.22 93.00 69.29
N THR A 451 -60.75 93.74 68.28
CA THR A 451 -61.26 95.09 67.97
C THR A 451 -62.68 95.06 67.40
N PHE A 452 -62.98 94.17 66.45
CA PHE A 452 -64.34 94.06 65.89
C PHE A 452 -65.36 93.64 66.96
N LYS A 453 -64.97 92.80 67.92
CA LYS A 453 -65.87 92.43 69.03
C LYS A 453 -66.30 93.65 69.85
N SER A 454 -65.35 94.51 70.25
CA SER A 454 -65.67 95.74 70.99
C SER A 454 -66.52 96.75 70.20
N GLU A 455 -66.43 96.74 68.87
CA GLU A 455 -67.23 97.60 67.99
C GLU A 455 -68.69 97.09 67.87
N ILE A 456 -68.88 95.77 67.79
CA ILE A 456 -70.21 95.13 67.80
C ILE A 456 -70.93 95.38 69.13
N ASP A 457 -70.24 95.23 70.26
CA ASP A 457 -70.82 95.44 71.59
C ASP A 457 -71.36 96.89 71.75
N ALA A 458 -70.63 97.90 71.23
CA ALA A 458 -71.06 99.30 71.26
C ALA A 458 -72.33 99.59 70.42
N LEU A 459 -72.46 98.97 69.25
CA LEU A 459 -73.63 99.13 68.37
C LEU A 459 -74.92 98.53 68.98
N LEU A 460 -74.81 97.54 69.86
CA LEU A 460 -75.95 96.94 70.54
C LEU A 460 -76.56 97.88 71.60
N ASP A 461 -75.73 98.64 72.33
CA ASP A 461 -76.20 99.62 73.31
C ASP A 461 -76.89 100.82 72.63
N GLU A 462 -76.38 101.34 71.50
CA GLU A 462 -77.07 102.42 70.77
C GLU A 462 -78.44 101.97 70.23
N ASN A 463 -78.55 100.73 69.74
CA ASN A 463 -79.81 100.17 69.24
C ASN A 463 -80.90 100.12 70.33
N ARG A 464 -80.50 99.89 71.59
CA ARG A 464 -81.40 99.90 72.75
C ARG A 464 -81.98 101.29 73.00
N GLU A 465 -81.18 102.35 72.96
CA GLU A 465 -81.69 103.72 73.16
C GLU A 465 -82.71 104.15 72.10
N GLN A 466 -82.59 103.64 70.86
CA GLN A 466 -83.55 103.97 69.80
C GLN A 466 -84.93 103.34 70.04
N LYS A 467 -84.99 102.14 70.64
CA LYS A 467 -86.27 101.51 71.02
C LYS A 467 -87.01 102.29 72.10
N GLU A 468 -86.29 102.82 73.08
CA GLU A 468 -86.89 103.63 74.16
C GLU A 468 -87.48 104.95 73.61
N ARG A 469 -86.88 105.54 72.55
CA ARG A 469 -87.41 106.71 71.84
C ARG A 469 -88.67 106.40 71.01
N LEU A 470 -88.77 105.22 70.39
CA LEU A 470 -89.93 104.85 69.55
C LEU A 470 -91.24 104.73 70.36
N ALA A 471 -91.17 104.16 71.57
CA ALA A 471 -92.34 104.00 72.44
C ALA A 471 -93.02 105.32 72.82
N VAL A 472 -92.26 106.43 72.85
CA VAL A 472 -92.81 107.78 73.09
C VAL A 472 -93.62 108.29 71.89
N GLY A 473 -93.23 107.91 70.67
CA GLY A 473 -93.91 108.34 69.44
C GLY A 473 -95.30 107.72 69.25
N GLU A 474 -95.49 106.46 69.63
CA GLU A 474 -96.77 105.75 69.50
C GLU A 474 -97.90 106.40 70.33
N SER A 475 -97.55 107.02 71.47
CA SER A 475 -98.51 107.76 72.29
C SER A 475 -99.03 109.04 71.63
N ILE A 476 -98.31 109.61 70.66
CA ILE A 476 -98.70 110.83 69.94
C ILE A 476 -99.58 110.48 68.73
N LEU A 477 -99.27 109.38 68.04
CA LEU A 477 -99.96 108.98 66.81
C LEU A 477 -101.47 108.71 67.03
N ASN A 478 -101.83 108.13 68.18
CA ASN A 478 -103.21 107.80 68.54
C ASN A 478 -104.11 109.05 68.68
N GLN A 479 -103.55 110.23 69.00
CA GLN A 479 -104.31 111.48 69.06
C GLN A 479 -104.69 111.99 67.65
N ILE A 480 -103.85 111.74 66.65
CA ILE A 480 -104.02 112.24 65.26
C ILE A 480 -105.08 111.44 64.49
N TYR A 481 -105.29 110.17 64.84
CA TYR A 481 -106.25 109.29 64.18
C TYR A 481 -107.72 109.72 64.34
N ALA A 482 -108.06 110.42 65.42
CA ALA A 482 -109.40 110.93 65.67
C ALA A 482 -109.80 111.98 64.61
N ASP A 483 -108.94 112.99 64.38
CA ASP A 483 -109.25 114.14 63.53
C ASP A 483 -109.45 113.73 62.06
N LYS A 484 -108.57 112.85 61.54
CA LYS A 484 -108.61 112.40 60.14
C LYS A 484 -109.87 111.64 59.75
N THR A 485 -110.60 111.08 60.72
CA THR A 485 -111.87 110.39 60.44
C THR A 485 -112.95 111.33 59.89
N THR A 486 -112.87 112.64 60.20
CA THR A 486 -113.84 113.65 59.71
C THR A 486 -113.55 114.14 58.28
N GLU A 487 -112.34 113.93 57.77
CA GLU A 487 -111.88 114.45 56.47
C GLU A 487 -112.36 113.60 55.29
N VAL A 488 -112.42 112.27 55.50
CA VAL A 488 -112.77 111.26 54.48
C VAL A 488 -114.20 111.42 53.93
N GLU A 489 -115.14 111.88 54.76
CA GLU A 489 -116.56 112.01 54.38
C GLU A 489 -116.83 113.21 53.44
N ASN A 490 -115.88 114.13 53.30
CA ASN A 490 -115.97 115.22 52.31
C ASN A 490 -115.50 114.76 50.92
N LEU A 491 -114.38 114.04 50.85
CA LEU A 491 -113.79 113.55 49.59
C LEU A 491 -114.73 112.63 48.79
N ARG A 492 -115.63 111.91 49.49
CA ARG A 492 -116.64 111.05 48.84
C ARG A 492 -117.57 111.79 47.86
N LYS A 493 -117.85 113.07 48.09
CA LYS A 493 -118.75 113.88 47.26
C LYS A 493 -118.08 114.42 45.99
N GLU A 494 -116.74 114.40 45.94
CA GLU A 494 -115.96 114.90 44.81
C GLU A 494 -115.80 113.84 43.71
N ILE A 495 -115.73 112.56 44.10
CA ILE A 495 -115.64 111.41 43.18
C ILE A 495 -116.85 111.33 42.23
N GLU A 496 -118.06 111.63 42.73
CA GLU A 496 -119.31 111.59 41.95
C GLU A 496 -119.34 112.61 40.79
N HIS A 497 -118.58 113.72 40.91
CA HIS A 497 -118.43 114.69 39.83
C HIS A 497 -117.59 114.13 38.67
N LEU A 498 -116.47 113.46 38.99
CA LEU A 498 -115.48 113.02 38.00
C LEU A 498 -116.00 111.92 37.07
N THR A 499 -116.91 111.05 37.57
CA THR A 499 -117.51 109.97 36.77
C THR A 499 -118.18 110.51 35.50
N ASN A 500 -118.87 111.65 35.56
CA ASN A 500 -119.60 112.22 34.42
C ASN A 500 -118.68 112.74 33.30
N GLN A 501 -117.47 113.20 33.62
CA GLN A 501 -116.52 113.72 32.62
C GLN A 501 -115.89 112.60 31.76
N ILE A 502 -115.87 111.36 32.24
CA ILE A 502 -115.25 110.23 31.55
C ILE A 502 -116.10 109.77 30.36
N SER A 503 -117.42 109.94 30.41
CA SER A 503 -118.33 109.54 29.34
C SER A 503 -118.13 110.33 28.04
N ASP A 504 -117.90 111.65 28.13
CA ASP A 504 -117.76 112.50 26.93
C ASP A 504 -116.49 112.17 26.13
N ILE A 505 -115.40 111.78 26.82
CA ILE A 505 -114.12 111.40 26.21
C ILE A 505 -114.23 110.10 25.39
N HIS A 506 -115.21 109.23 25.68
CA HIS A 506 -115.36 107.95 25.00
C HIS A 506 -115.76 108.13 23.52
N ASN A 507 -116.69 109.06 23.23
CA ASN A 507 -117.30 109.21 21.92
C ASN A 507 -116.32 109.72 20.85
N GLU A 508 -115.42 110.65 21.20
CA GLU A 508 -114.40 111.18 20.28
C GLU A 508 -113.37 110.11 19.88
N ARG A 509 -113.18 109.09 20.73
CA ARG A 509 -112.22 108.00 20.48
C ARG A 509 -112.67 107.05 19.37
N GLU A 510 -113.98 106.92 19.15
CA GLU A 510 -114.58 106.05 18.13
C GLU A 510 -114.45 106.65 16.71
N ARG A 511 -114.43 107.98 16.61
CA ARG A 511 -114.21 108.73 15.36
C ARG A 511 -112.86 108.40 14.72
N ILE A 512 -111.79 108.45 15.52
CA ILE A 512 -110.39 108.24 15.08
C ILE A 512 -110.15 106.82 14.54
N VAL A 513 -110.89 105.83 15.04
CA VAL A 513 -110.77 104.42 14.59
C VAL A 513 -111.28 104.23 13.15
N SER A 514 -112.21 105.07 12.69
CA SER A 514 -112.75 104.98 11.33
C SER A 514 -111.72 105.43 10.29
N ASP A 515 -111.07 106.59 10.51
CA ASP A 515 -110.11 107.18 9.57
C ASP A 515 -108.91 106.22 9.31
N ALA A 516 -108.45 105.50 10.34
CA ALA A 516 -107.35 104.55 10.24
C ALA A 516 -107.66 103.28 9.41
N ALA A 517 -108.93 102.95 9.19
CA ALA A 517 -109.33 101.74 8.46
C ALA A 517 -109.21 101.90 6.93
N GLU A 518 -109.39 103.12 6.41
CA GLU A 518 -109.24 103.40 4.98
C GLU A 518 -107.77 103.35 4.52
N GLU A 519 -106.83 103.82 5.36
CA GLU A 519 -105.40 103.82 5.04
C GLU A 519 -104.82 102.39 4.92
N ILE A 520 -105.21 101.49 5.84
CA ILE A 520 -104.85 100.06 5.78
C ILE A 520 -105.36 99.41 4.49
N SER A 521 -106.58 99.75 4.05
CA SER A 521 -107.18 99.19 2.84
C SER A 521 -106.40 99.54 1.57
N LYS A 522 -105.67 100.67 1.59
CA LYS A 522 -104.82 101.13 0.48
C LYS A 522 -103.51 100.34 0.42
N LEU A 523 -102.82 100.18 1.56
CA LEU A 523 -101.59 99.39 1.67
C LEU A 523 -101.79 97.91 1.31
N CYS A 524 -103.00 97.38 1.53
CA CYS A 524 -103.38 96.03 1.08
C CYS A 524 -103.44 95.88 -0.45
N ALA A 525 -103.67 96.94 -1.22
CA ALA A 525 -103.65 96.91 -2.68
C ALA A 525 -102.20 96.89 -3.21
N ASP A 526 -101.36 97.82 -2.74
CA ASP A 526 -99.94 97.93 -3.13
C ASP A 526 -99.19 96.61 -2.88
N LYS A 527 -99.52 95.91 -1.78
CA LYS A 527 -98.98 94.58 -1.46
C LYS A 527 -99.32 93.53 -2.53
N ALA A 528 -100.53 93.54 -3.09
CA ALA A 528 -100.97 92.54 -4.05
C ALA A 528 -100.26 92.68 -5.41
N GLU A 529 -99.94 93.90 -5.84
CA GLU A 529 -99.16 94.13 -7.06
C GLU A 529 -97.71 93.62 -6.92
N LEU A 530 -97.09 93.79 -5.74
CA LEU A 530 -95.78 93.23 -5.43
C LEU A 530 -95.77 91.69 -5.39
N GLU A 531 -96.83 91.07 -4.87
CA GLU A 531 -96.96 89.61 -4.87
C GLU A 531 -97.09 89.02 -6.29
N LEU A 532 -97.67 89.76 -7.25
CA LEU A 532 -97.71 89.35 -8.66
C LEU A 532 -96.34 89.44 -9.34
N ALA A 533 -95.59 90.53 -9.14
CA ALA A 533 -94.25 90.70 -9.70
C ALA A 533 -93.24 89.63 -9.18
N LEU A 534 -93.43 89.18 -7.93
CA LEU A 534 -92.66 88.06 -7.36
C LEU A 534 -93.06 86.69 -7.96
N CYS A 535 -94.28 86.53 -8.45
CA CYS A 535 -94.70 85.30 -9.14
C CYS A 535 -94.17 85.23 -10.59
N GLU A 536 -94.08 86.37 -11.27
CA GLU A 536 -93.54 86.45 -12.63
C GLU A 536 -92.02 86.18 -12.63
N THR A 537 -91.27 86.89 -11.77
CA THR A 537 -89.81 86.67 -11.64
C THR A 537 -89.46 85.24 -11.18
N ARG A 538 -90.28 84.63 -10.32
CA ARG A 538 -90.14 83.21 -9.94
C ARG A 538 -90.35 82.26 -11.13
N SER A 539 -91.26 82.59 -12.04
CA SER A 539 -91.54 81.76 -13.23
C SER A 539 -90.40 81.84 -14.25
N GLU A 540 -89.74 82.99 -14.36
CA GLU A 540 -88.52 83.14 -15.16
C GLU A 540 -87.33 82.36 -14.60
N LEU A 541 -87.16 82.37 -13.28
CA LEU A 541 -86.11 81.61 -12.60
C LEU A 541 -86.31 80.11 -12.78
N GLN A 542 -87.54 79.61 -12.57
CA GLN A 542 -87.88 78.20 -12.82
C GLN A 542 -87.64 77.78 -14.28
N ARG A 543 -87.87 78.68 -15.25
CA ARG A 543 -87.54 78.43 -16.66
C ARG A 543 -86.03 78.29 -16.87
N LYS A 544 -85.21 79.13 -16.22
CA LYS A 544 -83.74 79.02 -16.27
C LYS A 544 -83.20 77.79 -15.56
N ASP A 545 -83.83 77.35 -14.48
CA ASP A 545 -83.51 76.07 -13.83
C ASP A 545 -83.78 74.90 -14.80
N CYS A 546 -84.89 74.91 -15.55
CA CYS A 546 -85.16 73.90 -16.58
C CYS A 546 -84.11 73.90 -17.71
N GLU A 547 -83.71 75.09 -18.21
CA GLU A 547 -82.66 75.23 -19.23
C GLU A 547 -81.31 74.67 -18.72
N LEU A 548 -80.92 74.95 -17.47
CA LEU A 548 -79.70 74.43 -16.86
C LEU A 548 -79.73 72.91 -16.64
N ASN A 549 -80.87 72.36 -16.20
CA ASN A 549 -81.01 70.92 -16.00
C ASN A 549 -80.88 70.14 -17.33
N GLN A 550 -81.34 70.70 -18.45
CA GLN A 550 -81.17 70.08 -19.78
C GLN A 550 -79.69 70.04 -20.22
N GLU A 551 -78.91 71.09 -19.94
CA GLU A 551 -77.46 71.06 -20.22
C GLU A 551 -76.72 70.09 -19.27
N ILE A 552 -77.14 69.99 -18.01
CA ILE A 552 -76.59 68.99 -17.06
C ILE A 552 -76.88 67.57 -17.54
N GLU A 553 -78.10 67.27 -18.01
CA GLU A 553 -78.47 65.98 -18.58
C GLU A 553 -77.65 65.67 -19.85
N HIS A 554 -77.51 66.64 -20.76
CA HIS A 554 -76.68 66.54 -21.96
C HIS A 554 -75.21 66.24 -21.65
N LEU A 555 -74.60 66.98 -20.71
CA LEU A 555 -73.22 66.76 -20.27
C LEU A 555 -73.06 65.42 -19.52
N THR A 556 -74.06 64.99 -18.75
CA THR A 556 -74.05 63.68 -18.07
C THR A 556 -74.03 62.54 -19.08
N ASN A 557 -74.82 62.64 -20.15
CA ASN A 557 -74.84 61.65 -21.22
C ASN A 557 -73.49 61.62 -21.98
N GLN A 558 -72.90 62.77 -22.33
CA GLN A 558 -71.55 62.82 -22.93
C GLN A 558 -70.47 62.22 -22.01
N ILE A 559 -70.58 62.43 -20.69
CA ILE A 559 -69.66 61.82 -19.71
C ILE A 559 -69.85 60.30 -19.67
N SER A 560 -71.07 59.78 -19.82
CA SER A 560 -71.34 58.34 -19.94
C SER A 560 -70.73 57.76 -21.22
N ASP A 561 -70.98 58.36 -22.38
CA ASP A 561 -70.41 57.90 -23.67
C ASP A 561 -68.87 57.84 -23.63
N ILE A 562 -68.24 58.83 -22.99
CA ILE A 562 -66.78 58.88 -22.77
C ILE A 562 -66.32 57.85 -21.71
N HIS A 563 -67.16 57.52 -20.73
CA HIS A 563 -66.84 56.50 -19.73
C HIS A 563 -66.89 55.10 -20.32
N ASP A 564 -67.92 54.78 -21.10
CA ASP A 564 -68.13 53.49 -21.75
C ASP A 564 -66.99 53.19 -22.75
N GLU A 565 -66.60 54.19 -23.56
CA GLU A 565 -65.46 54.06 -24.48
C GLU A 565 -64.12 53.89 -23.75
N ARG A 566 -63.95 54.54 -22.59
CA ARG A 566 -62.77 54.30 -21.72
C ARG A 566 -62.77 52.90 -21.13
N GLU A 567 -63.92 52.39 -20.67
CA GLU A 567 -64.03 51.03 -20.12
C GLU A 567 -63.79 49.98 -21.21
N ARG A 568 -64.22 50.24 -22.45
CA ARG A 568 -63.88 49.43 -23.62
C ARG A 568 -62.38 49.40 -23.88
N ILE A 569 -61.71 50.55 -23.93
CA ILE A 569 -60.25 50.64 -24.14
C ILE A 569 -59.48 49.95 -22.99
N VAL A 570 -59.93 50.10 -21.74
CA VAL A 570 -59.34 49.41 -20.58
C VAL A 570 -59.54 47.90 -20.67
N SER A 571 -60.68 47.43 -21.19
CA SER A 571 -60.95 46.00 -21.40
C SER A 571 -60.07 45.42 -22.51
N ASP A 572 -59.96 46.10 -23.65
CA ASP A 572 -59.09 45.71 -24.77
C ASP A 572 -57.62 45.60 -24.30
N ALA A 573 -57.14 46.59 -23.53
CA ALA A 573 -55.80 46.59 -22.95
C ALA A 573 -55.60 45.50 -21.87
N ALA A 574 -56.61 45.21 -21.05
CA ALA A 574 -56.56 44.14 -20.05
C ALA A 574 -56.49 42.75 -20.70
N GLU A 575 -57.16 42.55 -21.83
CA GLU A 575 -57.01 41.35 -22.65
C GLU A 575 -55.60 41.20 -23.25
N GLU A 576 -55.01 42.29 -23.75
CA GLU A 576 -53.65 42.28 -24.31
C GLU A 576 -52.59 42.01 -23.23
N ILE A 577 -52.70 42.66 -22.07
CA ILE A 577 -51.88 42.36 -20.89
C ILE A 577 -52.03 40.90 -20.46
N SER A 578 -53.25 40.34 -20.50
CA SER A 578 -53.50 38.94 -20.15
C SER A 578 -52.82 37.96 -21.11
N LYS A 579 -52.79 38.28 -22.41
CA LYS A 579 -52.07 37.49 -23.44
C LYS A 579 -50.55 37.57 -23.20
N LEU A 580 -50.00 38.77 -23.05
CA LEU A 580 -48.58 38.98 -22.75
C LEU A 580 -48.13 38.34 -21.42
N CYS A 581 -49.01 38.26 -20.42
CA CYS A 581 -48.73 37.53 -19.17
C CYS A 581 -48.72 36.02 -19.36
N ALA A 582 -49.54 35.46 -20.26
CA ALA A 582 -49.50 34.05 -20.62
C ALA A 582 -48.22 33.72 -21.40
N ASP A 583 -47.91 34.49 -22.45
CA ASP A 583 -46.69 34.34 -23.25
C ASP A 583 -45.43 34.42 -22.37
N LYS A 584 -45.39 35.38 -21.44
CA LYS A 584 -44.32 35.48 -20.43
C LYS A 584 -44.23 34.24 -19.54
N ALA A 585 -45.36 33.70 -19.07
CA ALA A 585 -45.36 32.52 -18.21
C ALA A 585 -44.89 31.25 -18.96
N GLU A 586 -45.22 31.11 -20.24
CA GLU A 586 -44.71 30.04 -21.11
C GLU A 586 -43.19 30.20 -21.37
N LEU A 587 -42.71 31.42 -21.63
CA LEU A 587 -41.27 31.69 -21.76
C LEU A 587 -40.49 31.43 -20.46
N GLU A 588 -41.04 31.79 -19.28
CA GLU A 588 -40.41 31.45 -18.00
C GLU A 588 -40.42 29.95 -17.70
N LEU A 589 -41.43 29.20 -18.17
CA LEU A 589 -41.47 27.74 -18.10
C LEU A 589 -40.37 27.13 -18.98
N ALA A 590 -40.27 27.55 -20.25
CA ALA A 590 -39.22 27.11 -21.16
C ALA A 590 -37.81 27.46 -20.66
N LEU A 591 -37.64 28.63 -20.02
CA LEU A 591 -36.37 29.03 -19.40
C LEU A 591 -36.03 28.14 -18.20
N ARG A 592 -36.99 27.81 -17.34
CA ARG A 592 -36.77 26.88 -16.21
C ARG A 592 -36.50 25.45 -16.66
N GLU A 593 -37.17 24.99 -17.73
CA GLU A 593 -36.95 23.67 -18.31
C GLU A 593 -35.54 23.56 -18.92
N THR A 594 -35.14 24.52 -19.77
CA THR A 594 -33.79 24.57 -20.35
C THR A 594 -32.69 24.77 -19.31
N GLN A 595 -32.93 25.52 -18.22
CA GLN A 595 -32.01 25.57 -17.07
C GLN A 595 -31.90 24.21 -16.36
N SER A 596 -33.00 23.45 -16.21
CA SER A 596 -32.96 22.11 -15.60
C SER A 596 -32.24 21.08 -16.48
N GLU A 597 -32.35 21.22 -17.80
CA GLU A 597 -31.60 20.44 -18.79
C GLU A 597 -30.10 20.77 -18.74
N LEU A 598 -29.74 22.06 -18.67
CA LEU A 598 -28.35 22.51 -18.52
C LEU A 598 -27.75 21.96 -17.22
N GLN A 599 -28.44 22.12 -16.08
CA GLN A 599 -28.02 21.54 -14.80
C GLN A 599 -27.93 20.00 -14.81
N ARG A 600 -28.67 19.31 -15.69
CA ARG A 600 -28.50 17.88 -15.93
C ARG A 600 -27.25 17.60 -16.75
N LYS A 601 -26.98 18.37 -17.80
CA LYS A 601 -25.77 18.24 -18.62
C LYS A 601 -24.49 18.60 -17.89
N ASP A 602 -24.52 19.60 -17.01
CA ASP A 602 -23.39 19.91 -16.12
C ASP A 602 -23.12 18.75 -15.16
N ARG A 603 -24.16 18.10 -14.61
CA ARG A 603 -23.99 16.90 -13.77
C ARG A 603 -23.45 15.71 -14.57
N GLU A 604 -23.99 15.42 -15.75
CA GLU A 604 -23.47 14.37 -16.64
C GLU A 604 -21.99 14.62 -17.01
N LEU A 605 -21.60 15.88 -17.28
CA LEU A 605 -20.21 16.26 -17.56
C LEU A 605 -19.30 16.11 -16.33
N ASN A 606 -19.73 16.58 -15.15
CA ASN A 606 -18.97 16.43 -13.91
C ASN A 606 -18.82 14.96 -13.49
N GLU A 607 -19.86 14.13 -13.69
CA GLU A 607 -19.81 12.69 -13.43
C GLU A 607 -18.87 11.95 -14.40
N MET A 608 -18.81 12.38 -15.67
CA MET A 608 -17.83 11.88 -16.65
C MET A 608 -16.41 12.35 -16.33
N GLN A 609 -16.21 13.63 -15.98
CA GLN A 609 -14.91 14.17 -15.59
C GLN A 609 -14.37 13.43 -14.35
N ALA A 610 -15.18 13.26 -13.31
CA ALA A 610 -14.79 12.52 -12.10
C ALA A 610 -14.55 11.02 -12.35
N GLN A 611 -15.07 10.44 -13.45
CA GLN A 611 -14.70 9.10 -13.90
C GLN A 611 -13.35 9.08 -14.61
N TYR A 612 -13.08 10.03 -15.50
CA TYR A 612 -11.77 10.15 -16.17
C TYR A 612 -10.66 10.52 -15.18
N GLU A 613 -10.90 11.40 -14.21
CA GLU A 613 -9.96 11.71 -13.13
C GLU A 613 -9.64 10.48 -12.28
N ARG A 614 -10.63 9.63 -11.97
CA ARG A 614 -10.38 8.33 -11.33
C ARG A 614 -9.53 7.42 -12.20
N GLN A 615 -9.89 7.21 -13.47
CA GLN A 615 -9.09 6.39 -14.39
C GLN A 615 -7.65 6.88 -14.54
N VAL A 616 -7.43 8.20 -14.57
CA VAL A 616 -6.09 8.79 -14.61
C VAL A 616 -5.35 8.55 -13.30
N ASN A 617 -6.00 8.69 -12.14
CA ASN A 617 -5.40 8.39 -10.84
C ASN A 617 -5.08 6.89 -10.68
N ASP A 618 -5.99 6.00 -11.07
CA ASP A 618 -5.79 4.54 -11.06
C ASP A 618 -4.56 4.17 -11.93
N LEU A 619 -4.44 4.75 -13.13
CA LEU A 619 -3.28 4.57 -14.01
C LEU A 619 -1.99 5.20 -13.45
N ILE A 620 -2.07 6.28 -12.67
CA ILE A 620 -0.92 6.87 -11.97
C ILE A 620 -0.48 5.96 -10.81
N GLU A 621 -1.41 5.36 -10.07
CA GLU A 621 -1.09 4.38 -9.03
C GLU A 621 -0.44 3.12 -9.64
N GLU A 622 -1.02 2.54 -10.69
CA GLU A 622 -0.43 1.41 -11.43
C GLU A 622 0.96 1.74 -12.00
N LEU A 623 1.13 2.93 -12.60
CA LEU A 623 2.42 3.39 -13.10
C LEU A 623 3.43 3.58 -11.95
N SER A 624 3.01 4.07 -10.80
CA SER A 624 3.87 4.24 -9.62
C SER A 624 4.32 2.89 -9.04
N ALA A 625 3.41 1.92 -8.93
CA ALA A 625 3.70 0.56 -8.49
C ALA A 625 4.66 -0.15 -9.47
N SER A 626 4.38 -0.06 -10.78
CA SER A 626 5.27 -0.55 -11.83
C SER A 626 6.65 0.12 -11.78
N GLN A 627 6.73 1.41 -11.46
CA GLN A 627 7.99 2.12 -11.25
C GLN A 627 8.73 1.67 -9.98
N GLU A 628 8.03 1.30 -8.91
CA GLU A 628 8.59 0.71 -7.68
C GLU A 628 9.11 -0.71 -7.95
N ASP A 629 8.33 -1.57 -8.62
CA ASP A 629 8.75 -2.90 -9.05
C ASP A 629 9.97 -2.82 -9.97
N ARG A 630 10.03 -1.84 -10.89
CA ARG A 630 11.21 -1.62 -11.72
C ARG A 630 12.44 -1.20 -10.89
N LYS A 631 12.29 -0.38 -9.85
CA LYS A 631 13.39 -0.06 -8.90
C LYS A 631 13.83 -1.33 -8.15
N ALA A 632 12.88 -2.17 -7.72
CA ALA A 632 13.15 -3.42 -7.02
C ALA A 632 13.88 -4.43 -7.92
N LEU A 633 13.45 -4.57 -9.18
CA LEU A 633 14.07 -5.41 -10.20
C LEU A 633 15.48 -4.93 -10.55
N GLN A 634 15.69 -3.62 -10.72
CA GLN A 634 17.02 -3.06 -10.94
C GLN A 634 17.92 -3.28 -9.70
N ALA A 635 17.37 -3.27 -8.49
CA ALA A 635 18.09 -3.61 -7.28
C ALA A 635 18.34 -5.12 -7.11
N THR A 636 17.58 -6.02 -7.74
CA THR A 636 17.93 -7.46 -7.80
C THR A 636 18.95 -7.73 -8.90
N GLU A 637 18.83 -7.09 -10.06
CA GLU A 637 19.83 -7.11 -11.15
C GLU A 637 21.22 -6.68 -10.66
N GLN A 638 21.32 -5.58 -9.89
CA GLN A 638 22.58 -5.14 -9.29
C GLN A 638 23.14 -6.16 -8.28
N ARG A 639 22.28 -6.82 -7.48
CA ARG A 639 22.70 -7.90 -6.55
C ARG A 639 23.17 -9.14 -7.31
N LEU A 640 22.47 -9.52 -8.37
CA LEU A 640 22.82 -10.65 -9.25
C LEU A 640 24.13 -10.37 -10.00
N SER A 641 24.33 -9.15 -10.51
CA SER A 641 25.58 -8.71 -11.13
C SER A 641 26.75 -8.78 -10.14
N LYS A 642 26.55 -8.34 -8.89
CA LYS A 642 27.56 -8.45 -7.83
C LYS A 642 27.83 -9.90 -7.41
N LEU A 643 26.82 -10.77 -7.41
CA LEU A 643 26.99 -12.21 -7.23
C LEU A 643 27.77 -12.83 -8.40
N LEU A 644 27.42 -12.50 -9.65
CA LEU A 644 28.12 -12.97 -10.85
C LEU A 644 29.60 -12.57 -10.81
N GLU A 645 29.92 -11.33 -10.45
CA GLU A 645 31.31 -10.87 -10.35
C GLU A 645 32.07 -11.54 -9.20
N ASN A 646 31.42 -11.77 -8.06
CA ASN A 646 31.97 -12.60 -6.99
C ASN A 646 32.25 -14.04 -7.48
N HIS A 647 31.33 -14.62 -8.26
CA HIS A 647 31.47 -15.95 -8.86
C HIS A 647 32.63 -16.00 -9.86
N LYS A 648 32.75 -15.05 -10.80
CA LYS A 648 33.92 -14.92 -11.70
C LYS A 648 35.22 -14.85 -10.90
N SER A 649 35.29 -13.96 -9.89
CA SER A 649 36.50 -13.84 -9.06
C SER A 649 36.80 -15.09 -8.22
N ARG A 650 35.83 -15.99 -8.02
CA ARG A 650 36.02 -17.29 -7.36
C ARG A 650 36.44 -18.36 -8.37
N GLU A 651 35.89 -18.31 -9.58
CA GLU A 651 36.30 -19.15 -10.71
C GLU A 651 37.75 -18.86 -11.12
N GLU A 652 38.16 -17.60 -11.23
CA GLU A 652 39.54 -17.21 -11.45
C GLU A 652 40.47 -17.72 -10.34
N LYS A 653 40.09 -17.60 -9.07
CA LYS A 653 40.86 -18.16 -7.94
C LYS A 653 40.94 -19.69 -7.99
N LEU A 654 39.87 -20.37 -8.39
CA LEU A 654 39.90 -21.81 -8.62
C LEU A 654 40.82 -22.15 -9.80
N ARG A 655 40.82 -21.36 -10.86
CA ARG A 655 41.68 -21.52 -12.04
C ARG A 655 43.15 -21.28 -11.72
N THR A 656 43.50 -20.26 -10.92
CA THR A 656 44.88 -20.09 -10.43
C THR A 656 45.31 -21.23 -9.52
N ASN A 657 44.42 -21.74 -8.67
CA ASN A 657 44.72 -22.88 -7.80
C ASN A 657 44.88 -24.18 -8.61
N ILE A 658 44.09 -24.39 -9.67
CA ILE A 658 44.26 -25.52 -10.61
C ILE A 658 45.61 -25.41 -11.31
N ASN A 659 45.95 -24.25 -11.87
CA ASN A 659 47.25 -24.02 -12.51
C ASN A 659 48.43 -24.25 -11.53
N GLU A 660 48.30 -23.83 -10.25
CA GLU A 660 49.32 -24.12 -9.22
C GLU A 660 49.41 -25.62 -8.92
N LEU A 661 48.28 -26.32 -8.82
CA LEU A 661 48.24 -27.76 -8.60
C LEU A 661 48.82 -28.54 -9.79
N GLU A 662 48.56 -28.13 -11.03
CA GLU A 662 49.18 -28.69 -12.25
C GLU A 662 50.70 -28.45 -12.26
N LEU A 663 51.15 -27.24 -11.88
CA LEU A 663 52.58 -26.94 -11.76
C LEU A 663 53.26 -27.79 -10.66
N ARG A 664 52.58 -28.00 -9.53
CA ARG A 664 53.07 -28.86 -8.45
C ARG A 664 53.02 -30.34 -8.83
N LEU A 665 52.05 -30.77 -9.63
CA LEU A 665 51.92 -32.13 -10.13
C LEU A 665 53.03 -32.44 -11.14
N THR A 666 53.30 -31.55 -12.10
CA THR A 666 54.44 -31.70 -13.04
C THR A 666 55.80 -31.67 -12.34
N VAL A 667 55.97 -30.86 -11.27
CA VAL A 667 57.16 -30.94 -10.41
C VAL A 667 57.25 -32.30 -9.68
N CYS A 668 56.14 -32.81 -9.14
CA CYS A 668 56.11 -34.15 -8.51
C CYS A 668 56.37 -35.27 -9.52
N GLU A 669 55.94 -35.14 -10.78
CA GLU A 669 56.25 -36.09 -11.85
C GLU A 669 57.73 -36.04 -12.25
N TYR A 670 58.34 -34.86 -12.26
CA TYR A 670 59.78 -34.70 -12.46
C TYR A 670 60.60 -35.30 -11.29
N ASP A 671 60.22 -35.04 -10.04
CA ASP A 671 60.82 -35.70 -8.87
C ASP A 671 60.64 -37.22 -8.91
N ARG A 672 59.44 -37.71 -9.27
CA ARG A 672 59.17 -39.15 -9.47
C ARG A 672 60.04 -39.74 -10.57
N GLN A 673 60.25 -39.02 -11.68
CA GLN A 673 61.14 -39.48 -12.75
C GLN A 673 62.59 -39.55 -12.27
N ARG A 674 63.10 -38.49 -11.62
CA ARG A 674 64.46 -38.50 -11.04
C ARG A 674 64.64 -39.65 -10.05
N LEU A 675 63.65 -39.94 -9.21
CA LEU A 675 63.66 -41.08 -8.30
C LEU A 675 63.62 -42.45 -9.02
N MET A 676 62.99 -42.56 -10.20
CA MET A 676 63.12 -43.78 -11.03
C MET A 676 64.51 -43.89 -11.67
N ASP A 677 65.10 -42.79 -12.09
CA ASP A 677 66.45 -42.76 -12.69
C ASP A 677 67.53 -43.09 -11.63
N GLU A 678 67.39 -42.53 -10.42
CA GLU A 678 68.17 -42.89 -9.23
C GLU A 678 67.98 -44.38 -8.85
N SER A 679 66.73 -44.88 -8.86
CA SER A 679 66.41 -46.28 -8.52
C SER A 679 66.93 -47.28 -9.57
N THR A 680 66.86 -46.95 -10.86
CA THR A 680 67.41 -47.80 -11.92
C THR A 680 68.94 -47.80 -11.92
N ASN A 681 69.59 -46.67 -11.61
CA ASN A 681 71.03 -46.61 -11.37
C ASN A 681 71.43 -47.44 -10.12
N MET A 682 70.67 -47.32 -9.02
CA MET A 682 70.91 -48.13 -7.82
C MET A 682 70.71 -49.63 -8.10
N LYS A 683 69.74 -50.00 -8.93
CA LYS A 683 69.53 -51.37 -9.41
C LYS A 683 70.71 -51.86 -10.26
N ALA A 684 71.31 -51.00 -11.09
CA ALA A 684 72.53 -51.33 -11.82
C ALA A 684 73.74 -51.55 -10.87
N HIS A 685 73.86 -50.77 -9.78
CA HIS A 685 74.85 -51.03 -8.74
C HIS A 685 74.60 -52.33 -7.96
N VAL A 686 73.34 -52.70 -7.69
CA VAL A 686 73.01 -54.02 -7.13
C VAL A 686 73.42 -55.14 -8.10
N GLN A 687 73.14 -55.00 -9.40
CA GLN A 687 73.56 -55.98 -10.41
C GLN A 687 75.09 -56.10 -10.52
N GLN A 688 75.83 -54.98 -10.37
CA GLN A 688 77.29 -54.99 -10.26
C GLN A 688 77.78 -55.70 -9.00
N PHE A 689 77.09 -55.54 -7.87
CA PHE A 689 77.41 -56.22 -6.62
C PHE A 689 77.13 -57.73 -6.70
N GLU A 690 76.06 -58.15 -7.36
CA GLU A 690 75.77 -59.56 -7.68
C GLU A 690 76.89 -60.16 -8.57
N ASN A 691 77.30 -59.47 -9.64
CA ASN A 691 78.42 -59.91 -10.48
C ASN A 691 79.74 -60.04 -9.70
N LEU A 692 80.00 -59.17 -8.72
CA LEU A 692 81.17 -59.26 -7.82
C LEU A 692 81.02 -60.40 -6.80
N HIS A 693 79.79 -60.70 -6.35
CA HIS A 693 79.50 -61.84 -5.48
C HIS A 693 79.73 -63.18 -6.19
N ASP A 694 79.37 -63.27 -7.47
CA ASP A 694 79.64 -64.43 -8.32
C ASP A 694 81.15 -64.61 -8.56
N GLN A 695 81.88 -63.53 -8.86
CA GLN A 695 83.36 -63.57 -8.96
C GLN A 695 84.01 -64.02 -7.65
N LEU A 696 83.56 -63.51 -6.50
CA LEU A 696 84.02 -63.97 -5.18
C LEU A 696 83.65 -65.44 -4.91
N SER A 697 82.54 -65.93 -5.48
CA SER A 697 82.12 -67.32 -5.37
C SER A 697 82.99 -68.26 -6.23
N VAL A 698 83.38 -67.84 -7.43
CA VAL A 698 84.36 -68.55 -8.28
C VAL A 698 85.73 -68.60 -7.59
N LEU A 699 86.27 -67.45 -7.16
CA LEU A 699 87.54 -67.38 -6.43
C LEU A 699 87.53 -68.21 -5.14
N LYS A 700 86.37 -68.36 -4.49
CA LYS A 700 86.18 -69.22 -3.32
C LYS A 700 86.18 -70.70 -3.66
N ILE A 701 85.68 -71.10 -4.83
CA ILE A 701 85.79 -72.46 -5.35
C ILE A 701 87.25 -72.78 -5.67
N GLU A 702 87.94 -71.92 -6.41
CA GLU A 702 89.38 -72.04 -6.72
C GLU A 702 90.23 -72.12 -5.43
N LEU A 703 89.88 -71.35 -4.39
CA LEU A 703 90.53 -71.42 -3.08
C LEU A 703 90.26 -72.76 -2.35
N THR A 704 89.12 -73.40 -2.57
CA THR A 704 88.87 -74.77 -2.05
C THR A 704 89.58 -75.85 -2.85
N GLU A 705 89.74 -75.68 -4.17
CA GLU A 705 90.47 -76.61 -5.02
C GLU A 705 91.98 -76.55 -4.73
N THR A 706 92.58 -75.36 -4.75
CA THR A 706 94.00 -75.17 -4.37
C THR A 706 94.30 -75.63 -2.93
N LYS A 707 93.30 -75.58 -2.03
CA LYS A 707 93.40 -76.16 -0.68
C LYS A 707 93.33 -77.69 -0.68
N ARG A 708 92.54 -78.31 -1.57
CA ARG A 708 92.55 -79.76 -1.81
C ARG A 708 93.90 -80.19 -2.39
N ASP A 709 94.37 -79.52 -3.45
CA ASP A 709 95.68 -79.78 -4.08
C ASP A 709 96.83 -79.66 -3.07
N LYS A 710 96.77 -78.69 -2.16
CA LYS A 710 97.75 -78.53 -1.07
C LYS A 710 97.76 -79.70 -0.09
N GLU A 711 96.60 -80.22 0.31
CA GLU A 711 96.52 -81.38 1.20
C GLU A 711 96.89 -82.70 0.47
N GLU A 712 96.65 -82.78 -0.84
CA GLU A 712 97.06 -83.87 -1.72
C GLU A 712 98.59 -83.92 -1.95
N ALA A 713 99.21 -82.76 -2.18
CA ALA A 713 100.66 -82.61 -2.22
C ALA A 713 101.32 -82.92 -0.86
N LYS A 714 100.66 -82.56 0.25
CA LYS A 714 101.09 -82.87 1.62
C LYS A 714 100.98 -84.37 1.95
N ALA A 715 99.95 -85.06 1.45
CA ALA A 715 99.84 -86.52 1.54
C ALA A 715 100.95 -87.20 0.71
N SER A 716 101.22 -86.71 -0.51
CA SER A 716 102.34 -87.16 -1.34
C SER A 716 103.70 -86.98 -0.63
N LEU A 717 103.90 -85.86 0.05
CA LEU A 717 105.12 -85.59 0.82
C LEU A 717 105.26 -86.51 2.06
N GLN A 718 104.15 -86.89 2.69
CA GLN A 718 104.15 -87.92 3.74
C GLN A 718 104.50 -89.32 3.20
N LEU A 719 104.09 -89.64 1.97
CA LEU A 719 104.46 -90.90 1.31
C LEU A 719 105.97 -90.98 1.04
N VAL A 720 106.55 -89.96 0.41
CA VAL A 720 108.00 -89.87 0.15
C VAL A 720 108.80 -89.84 1.45
N SER A 721 108.28 -89.20 2.51
CA SER A 721 108.93 -89.23 3.82
C SER A 721 108.97 -90.63 4.43
N LYS A 722 108.03 -91.52 4.09
CA LYS A 722 107.99 -92.91 4.56
C LYS A 722 108.96 -93.79 3.76
N GLU A 723 108.99 -93.63 2.43
CA GLU A 723 109.98 -94.28 1.56
C GLU A 723 111.42 -93.92 1.99
N CYS A 724 111.66 -92.68 2.41
CA CYS A 724 112.95 -92.25 3.00
C CYS A 724 113.26 -92.93 4.35
N THR A 725 112.27 -93.33 5.16
CA THR A 725 112.53 -94.11 6.38
C THR A 725 112.79 -95.59 6.08
N ASP A 726 112.12 -96.15 5.07
CA ASP A 726 112.26 -97.56 4.70
C ASP A 726 113.64 -97.83 4.07
N LEU A 727 114.09 -96.96 3.15
CA LEU A 727 115.47 -96.96 2.62
C LEU A 727 116.55 -96.77 3.72
N LYS A 728 116.22 -96.04 4.79
CA LYS A 728 117.12 -95.84 5.94
C LYS A 728 117.20 -97.08 6.83
N ALA A 729 116.14 -97.88 6.93
CA ALA A 729 116.16 -99.19 7.58
C ALA A 729 116.96 -100.21 6.75
N GLU A 730 116.76 -100.25 5.43
CA GLU A 730 117.48 -101.14 4.51
C GLU A 730 119.00 -100.87 4.51
N LYS A 731 119.39 -99.58 4.56
CA LYS A 731 120.79 -99.17 4.78
C LYS A 731 121.38 -99.76 6.07
N ASN A 732 120.62 -99.77 7.18
CA ASN A 732 121.14 -100.27 8.46
C ASN A 732 121.36 -101.79 8.42
N VAL A 733 120.47 -102.55 7.78
CA VAL A 733 120.62 -103.99 7.57
C VAL A 733 121.90 -104.30 6.75
N LEU A 734 122.24 -103.47 5.75
CA LEU A 734 123.50 -103.60 5.02
C LEU A 734 124.73 -103.31 5.89
N VAL A 735 124.65 -102.36 6.83
CA VAL A 735 125.75 -102.06 7.77
C VAL A 735 126.01 -103.22 8.73
N GLU A 736 124.97 -103.81 9.33
CA GLU A 736 125.10 -105.00 10.19
C GLU A 736 125.73 -106.18 9.43
N LYS A 737 125.34 -106.36 8.17
CA LYS A 737 125.89 -107.41 7.29
C LYS A 737 127.38 -107.20 7.01
N ILE A 738 127.83 -105.96 6.82
CA ILE A 738 129.26 -105.62 6.68
C ILE A 738 130.02 -105.92 7.97
N SER A 739 129.48 -105.57 9.15
CA SER A 739 130.12 -105.89 10.43
C SER A 739 130.34 -107.40 10.62
N SER A 740 129.34 -108.23 10.29
CA SER A 740 129.45 -109.70 10.40
C SER A 740 130.53 -110.32 9.51
N LEU A 741 130.90 -109.66 8.41
CA LEU A 741 131.98 -110.11 7.52
C LEU A 741 133.37 -109.66 7.99
N GLN A 742 133.47 -108.61 8.81
CA GLN A 742 134.75 -108.15 9.35
C GLN A 742 135.19 -108.94 10.59
N GLU A 743 134.25 -109.53 11.34
CA GLU A 743 134.54 -110.43 12.46
C GLU A 743 135.16 -111.75 11.96
N LEU A 744 134.49 -112.41 10.98
CA LEU A 744 134.92 -113.65 10.32
C LEU A 744 136.30 -113.61 9.66
N VAL A 745 136.80 -112.42 9.29
CA VAL A 745 138.13 -112.25 8.68
C VAL A 745 139.25 -112.26 9.72
N ASN A 746 138.99 -111.78 10.95
CA ASN A 746 139.99 -111.78 12.02
C ASN A 746 140.24 -113.21 12.54
N ASP A 747 139.18 -113.99 12.75
CA ASP A 747 139.26 -115.39 13.22
C ASP A 747 140.11 -116.30 12.30
N LEU A 748 140.15 -115.99 11.00
CA LEU A 748 140.94 -116.73 10.01
C LEU A 748 142.44 -116.43 10.09
N GLU A 749 142.83 -115.21 10.47
CA GLU A 749 144.24 -114.78 10.45
C GLU A 749 145.00 -115.22 11.71
N ASP A 750 144.35 -115.24 12.89
CA ASP A 750 144.92 -115.81 14.12
C ASP A 750 145.17 -117.33 13.98
N CYS A 751 144.24 -118.04 13.35
CA CYS A 751 144.36 -119.47 13.08
C CYS A 751 145.58 -119.79 12.16
N ARG A 752 145.91 -118.87 11.24
CA ARG A 752 147.08 -118.97 10.35
C ARG A 752 148.40 -118.84 11.09
N GLN A 753 148.51 -117.93 12.06
CA GLN A 753 149.75 -117.68 12.80
C GLN A 753 150.07 -118.80 13.80
N SER A 754 149.04 -119.36 14.45
CA SER A 754 149.18 -120.49 15.38
C SER A 754 149.81 -121.73 14.72
N LYS A 755 149.48 -122.00 13.45
CA LYS A 755 149.97 -123.17 12.70
C LYS A 755 151.50 -123.19 12.54
N VAL A 756 152.10 -122.06 12.13
CA VAL A 756 153.54 -121.98 11.82
C VAL A 756 154.40 -122.30 13.05
N ILE A 757 153.98 -121.83 14.23
CA ILE A 757 154.65 -122.05 15.52
C ILE A 757 154.59 -123.53 15.98
N LEU A 758 153.62 -124.31 15.47
CA LEU A 758 153.51 -125.74 15.74
C LEU A 758 154.40 -126.59 14.82
N GLU A 759 154.52 -126.23 13.55
CA GLU A 759 155.35 -126.98 12.58
C GLU A 759 156.85 -126.85 12.92
N GLU A 760 157.34 -125.67 13.35
CA GLU A 760 158.71 -125.48 13.86
C GLU A 760 159.00 -126.18 15.20
N LYS A 761 157.97 -126.61 15.95
CA LYS A 761 158.14 -127.46 17.15
C LYS A 761 158.27 -128.94 16.79
N LEU A 762 157.63 -129.38 15.70
CA LEU A 762 157.56 -130.79 15.33
C LEU A 762 158.93 -131.32 14.87
N GLN A 763 159.65 -130.55 14.04
CA GLN A 763 161.02 -130.85 13.60
C GLN A 763 162.07 -130.94 14.73
N ARG A 764 161.75 -130.49 15.95
CA ARG A 764 162.61 -130.69 17.14
C ARG A 764 162.37 -132.02 17.84
N MET A 765 161.13 -132.50 17.87
CA MET A 765 160.81 -133.77 18.53
C MET A 765 161.35 -134.99 17.76
N GLU A 766 161.57 -134.85 16.45
CA GLU A 766 162.26 -135.85 15.62
C GLU A 766 163.72 -136.08 16.07
N GLY A 767 164.36 -135.09 16.72
CA GLY A 767 165.71 -135.24 17.28
C GLY A 767 165.77 -135.95 18.64
N GLU A 768 164.78 -135.73 19.52
CA GLU A 768 164.84 -136.23 20.91
C GLU A 768 164.44 -137.70 21.05
N LEU A 769 163.55 -138.22 20.18
CA LEU A 769 162.98 -139.56 20.37
C LEU A 769 163.96 -140.69 19.94
N MET A 770 164.85 -140.42 18.98
CA MET A 770 165.96 -141.30 18.61
C MET A 770 166.87 -141.65 19.81
N ALA A 771 166.97 -140.76 20.81
CA ALA A 771 167.77 -140.99 22.01
C ALA A 771 167.14 -141.97 23.02
N LYS A 772 165.86 -142.36 22.85
CA LYS A 772 165.14 -143.25 23.80
C LYS A 772 164.99 -144.70 23.37
N GLN A 773 165.38 -145.07 22.15
CA GLN A 773 165.47 -146.47 21.72
C GLN A 773 166.60 -147.26 22.44
N ALA A 774 167.50 -146.56 23.15
CA ALA A 774 168.72 -147.12 23.73
C ALA A 774 168.68 -147.38 25.26
N LYS A 775 167.49 -147.43 25.87
CA LYS A 775 167.31 -147.90 27.27
C LYS A 775 166.36 -149.09 27.35
N CYS A 776 166.88 -150.24 26.92
CA CYS A 776 166.39 -151.54 27.35
C CYS A 776 166.73 -151.78 28.85
N ASP A 777 166.29 -152.93 29.38
CA ASP A 777 167.00 -153.69 30.41
C ASP A 777 167.30 -153.02 31.78
N GLU A 778 166.28 -152.59 32.54
CA GLU A 778 166.33 -152.55 34.02
C GLU A 778 164.95 -152.29 34.70
N ALA A 779 163.91 -153.05 34.35
CA ALA A 779 162.56 -152.89 34.95
C ALA A 779 161.69 -154.16 35.03
N VAL A 780 162.27 -155.31 35.40
CA VAL A 780 161.47 -156.50 35.79
C VAL A 780 160.76 -156.29 37.14
N GLU A 781 161.23 -155.34 37.96
CA GLU A 781 161.05 -155.42 39.43
C GLU A 781 160.11 -154.37 40.04
N VAL A 782 159.70 -153.33 39.30
CA VAL A 782 158.52 -152.49 39.64
C VAL A 782 157.19 -153.26 39.40
N LYS A 783 157.28 -154.58 39.17
CA LYS A 783 156.20 -155.55 39.27
C LYS A 783 155.52 -155.57 40.66
N ASN A 784 156.17 -155.09 41.72
CA ASN A 784 155.66 -155.15 43.10
C ASN A 784 155.61 -153.81 43.87
N GLU A 785 156.04 -152.69 43.28
CA GLU A 785 156.14 -151.40 44.00
C GLU A 785 155.04 -150.39 43.62
N LEU A 786 155.06 -149.22 44.29
CA LEU A 786 154.21 -148.03 44.12
C LEU A 786 152.67 -148.14 44.14
N ASN A 787 152.10 -149.35 44.21
CA ASN A 787 150.84 -149.54 44.97
C ASN A 787 150.99 -149.09 46.45
N GLN A 788 152.23 -148.85 46.89
CA GLN A 788 152.63 -148.10 48.08
C GLN A 788 152.08 -146.65 48.11
N ILE A 789 152.24 -145.83 47.06
CA ILE A 789 151.96 -144.37 47.14
C ILE A 789 150.47 -144.00 46.98
N ARG A 790 149.60 -144.99 46.71
CA ARG A 790 148.17 -144.87 47.07
C ARG A 790 147.92 -144.72 48.59
N ARG A 791 148.94 -144.89 49.45
CA ARG A 791 148.89 -144.54 50.88
C ARG A 791 149.43 -143.14 51.22
N GLU A 792 150.34 -142.57 50.42
CA GLU A 792 151.22 -141.48 50.87
C GLU A 792 150.76 -140.08 50.47
N HIS A 793 150.85 -139.65 49.20
CA HIS A 793 150.48 -138.25 48.87
C HIS A 793 148.96 -137.97 48.95
N LYS A 794 148.11 -139.00 49.09
CA LYS A 794 146.69 -138.81 49.49
C LYS A 794 146.52 -138.54 51.01
N HIS A 795 147.60 -138.71 51.77
CA HIS A 795 147.80 -138.23 53.13
C HIS A 795 148.62 -136.94 53.19
N TYR A 796 149.08 -136.39 52.05
CA TYR A 796 149.80 -135.11 52.01
C TYR A 796 148.98 -134.00 51.35
N GLN A 797 148.97 -132.78 51.89
CA GLN A 797 149.34 -132.38 53.25
C GLN A 797 148.41 -131.19 53.58
N ARG A 798 147.30 -131.31 54.33
CA ARG A 798 147.20 -131.82 55.72
C ARG A 798 148.30 -131.27 56.65
N MET A 799 148.98 -130.22 56.19
CA MET A 799 150.11 -129.53 56.81
C MET A 799 150.38 -128.20 56.09
N THR A 800 149.90 -127.98 54.86
CA THR A 800 150.15 -126.75 54.08
C THR A 800 148.88 -126.29 53.34
N GLN A 801 147.71 -126.11 53.98
CA GLN A 801 147.39 -126.02 55.42
C GLN A 801 148.46 -125.27 56.23
N GLN A 802 148.79 -125.69 57.48
CA GLN A 802 149.50 -124.89 58.50
C GLN A 802 149.27 -123.39 58.34
N LEU A 803 147.99 -123.07 58.22
CA LEU A 803 147.48 -121.77 58.59
C LEU A 803 148.18 -120.66 57.76
N GLU A 804 148.45 -120.84 56.46
CA GLU A 804 149.45 -120.00 55.76
C GLU A 804 149.08 -118.49 55.62
N GLU A 805 147.82 -118.10 55.87
CA GLU A 805 147.45 -116.72 56.28
C GLU A 805 146.48 -116.76 57.48
N GLN A 806 146.81 -117.46 58.56
CA GLN A 806 147.49 -116.91 59.75
C GLN A 806 148.98 -116.61 59.65
N LYS A 807 149.78 -117.31 58.83
CA LYS A 807 151.23 -117.10 58.76
C LYS A 807 151.53 -115.73 58.17
N ASP A 808 150.82 -115.30 57.14
CA ASP A 808 150.88 -113.89 56.72
C ASP A 808 149.84 -112.98 57.43
N GLU A 809 149.54 -113.30 58.70
CA GLU A 809 149.30 -112.30 59.75
C GLU A 809 150.56 -112.08 60.64
N TYR A 810 151.56 -112.98 60.62
CA TYR A 810 152.96 -112.57 60.85
C TYR A 810 153.45 -111.59 59.78
N LEU A 811 152.70 -111.35 58.69
CA LEU A 811 152.84 -110.19 57.78
C LEU A 811 152.47 -108.85 58.47
N ARG A 812 153.01 -108.62 59.67
CA ARG A 812 153.43 -107.33 60.23
C ARG A 812 154.34 -107.46 61.47
N ARG A 813 154.76 -108.68 61.85
CA ARG A 813 155.87 -108.95 62.82
C ARG A 813 157.00 -109.83 62.26
N ALA A 814 156.97 -110.18 60.97
CA ALA A 814 158.18 -110.44 60.18
C ALA A 814 158.65 -109.16 59.47
N ARG A 815 157.81 -108.12 59.36
CA ARG A 815 158.20 -106.71 59.12
C ARG A 815 158.80 -106.08 60.40
N ALA A 816 159.66 -106.85 61.05
CA ALA A 816 160.31 -106.58 62.34
C ALA A 816 161.54 -107.53 62.45
N SER A 817 162.57 -107.48 61.61
CA SER A 817 162.90 -106.57 60.48
C SER A 817 162.35 -105.12 60.56
N GLU A 818 162.67 -104.26 61.54
CA GLU A 818 163.80 -104.25 62.49
C GLU A 818 165.06 -104.90 61.92
N GLU A 819 165.35 -104.45 60.69
CA GLU A 819 166.64 -103.92 60.33
C GLU A 819 167.84 -104.67 60.94
N GLU A 820 168.63 -105.37 60.12
CA GLU A 820 169.92 -105.93 60.52
C GLU A 820 170.98 -104.86 60.91
N LEU A 821 170.55 -103.59 61.01
CA LEU A 821 171.24 -102.45 61.59
C LEU A 821 171.31 -102.52 63.13
N ASN A 822 171.86 -103.61 63.68
CA ASN A 822 172.90 -103.52 64.73
C ASN A 822 173.53 -104.88 65.10
N SER A 823 174.02 -105.61 64.10
CA SER A 823 175.29 -106.34 64.29
C SER A 823 176.43 -105.38 63.93
N MET A 824 177.06 -104.75 64.93
CA MET A 824 177.93 -103.58 64.72
C MET A 824 179.36 -103.88 64.27
N ARG A 825 179.81 -103.15 63.21
CA ARG A 825 181.22 -102.92 62.75
C ARG A 825 181.95 -104.15 62.13
N GLU A 826 182.94 -104.09 61.24
CA GLU A 826 183.64 -103.10 60.36
C GLU A 826 184.59 -103.91 59.40
N GLU A 827 185.12 -103.52 58.21
CA GLU A 827 185.03 -102.39 57.28
C GLU A 827 185.76 -102.73 55.91
N LYS A 828 185.76 -101.81 54.93
CA LYS A 828 186.82 -101.52 53.90
C LYS A 828 187.06 -102.38 52.62
N ARG A 829 186.99 -101.65 51.46
CA ARG A 829 187.64 -101.85 50.12
C ARG A 829 187.05 -102.90 49.15
N LYS A 830 186.97 -102.76 47.80
CA LYS A 830 187.00 -101.70 46.73
C LYS A 830 186.92 -102.43 45.32
N PRO A 831 186.91 -101.82 44.09
CA PRO A 831 186.16 -100.68 43.52
C PRO A 831 185.68 -100.84 42.01
N LYS A 832 184.86 -99.90 41.47
CA LYS A 832 184.56 -99.59 40.02
C LYS A 832 183.72 -100.62 39.21
N HIS A 833 182.74 -100.29 38.35
CA HIS A 833 182.14 -99.06 37.73
C HIS A 833 180.78 -99.51 37.04
N VAL A 834 179.88 -98.86 36.24
CA VAL A 834 179.40 -97.56 35.64
C VAL A 834 178.16 -97.97 34.77
N ASN A 835 177.05 -97.30 34.34
CA ASN A 835 176.21 -96.06 34.44
C ASN A 835 174.88 -96.40 33.62
N ASN A 836 173.83 -95.64 33.23
CA ASN A 836 173.02 -94.40 33.45
C ASN A 836 171.78 -94.51 32.47
N THR A 837 170.69 -93.73 32.31
CA THR A 837 169.72 -92.79 32.98
C THR A 837 168.62 -92.46 31.89
N ARG A 838 167.41 -91.83 32.01
CA ARG A 838 166.63 -91.06 33.03
C ARG A 838 165.16 -90.82 32.55
N SER A 839 164.12 -90.94 33.42
CA SER A 839 162.94 -90.03 33.67
C SER A 839 161.97 -89.49 32.53
N PRO A 840 160.77 -88.86 32.81
CA PRO A 840 159.56 -89.27 33.61
C PRO A 840 158.10 -88.73 33.20
N GLY A 841 156.97 -89.40 33.58
CA GLY A 841 155.79 -88.83 34.35
C GLY A 841 154.42 -88.22 33.81
N LEU A 842 153.26 -88.77 34.28
CA LEU A 842 151.98 -88.15 34.86
C LEU A 842 150.64 -87.78 34.05
N SER A 843 149.53 -87.34 34.75
CA SER A 843 148.07 -87.75 34.54
C SER A 843 146.83 -86.85 35.05
N LYS A 844 145.52 -87.07 34.63
CA LYS A 844 144.16 -86.55 35.19
C LYS A 844 142.86 -87.12 34.44
N ALA A 845 141.49 -86.90 34.62
CA ALA A 845 140.45 -86.23 35.52
C ALA A 845 138.91 -86.74 35.29
N HIS A 846 137.82 -86.16 35.90
CA HIS A 846 136.35 -86.63 35.98
C HIS A 846 135.24 -85.48 36.10
N MET A 847 133.85 -85.49 36.27
CA MET A 847 132.65 -86.42 36.45
C MET A 847 131.18 -85.72 36.46
N LYS A 848 130.02 -86.45 36.31
CA LYS A 848 128.53 -86.21 36.70
C LYS A 848 127.58 -85.20 35.91
N VAL A 849 126.22 -84.97 36.06
CA VAL A 849 125.11 -85.10 37.12
C VAL A 849 123.63 -85.55 36.64
N ALA A 850 122.47 -84.88 36.96
CA ALA A 850 120.98 -85.27 36.82
C ALA A 850 119.97 -84.03 36.75
N ASN A 851 118.58 -83.95 36.83
CA ASN A 851 117.37 -84.77 37.28
C ASN A 851 115.93 -84.34 36.70
N SER A 852 114.74 -84.44 37.40
CA SER A 852 113.28 -84.48 36.90
C SER A 852 112.10 -83.74 37.68
N ALA A 853 110.83 -83.60 37.16
CA ALA A 853 109.46 -83.89 37.80
C ALA A 853 108.14 -83.01 37.52
N THR A 854 106.93 -83.67 37.39
CA THR A 854 105.48 -83.35 37.79
C THR A 854 104.68 -82.03 37.45
N GLU A 855 103.34 -81.83 37.72
CA GLU A 855 102.03 -82.55 37.47
C GLU A 855 100.74 -81.75 37.97
N ASP A 856 99.53 -82.00 37.41
CA ASP A 856 98.09 -81.82 37.88
C ASP A 856 97.38 -80.44 38.23
N SER A 857 96.15 -80.46 38.83
CA SER A 857 94.97 -79.59 38.47
C SER A 857 93.97 -79.02 39.56
N SER A 858 92.98 -78.19 39.13
CA SER A 858 91.56 -78.01 39.65
C SER A 858 91.16 -76.85 40.67
N PRO A 859 89.99 -76.76 41.39
CA PRO A 859 89.02 -75.60 41.30
C PRO A 859 88.23 -75.12 42.60
N SER A 860 87.03 -74.48 42.45
CA SER A 860 85.85 -74.34 43.40
C SER A 860 85.80 -73.21 44.50
N LYS A 861 84.68 -72.76 45.15
CA LYS A 861 83.17 -72.72 45.00
C LYS A 861 82.48 -71.84 46.12
N ARG A 862 81.25 -71.29 45.93
CA ARG A 862 80.14 -70.90 46.90
C ARG A 862 79.03 -70.09 46.15
N ASP A 863 77.70 -70.37 46.10
CA ASP A 863 76.56 -70.52 47.08
C ASP A 863 75.82 -69.17 47.39
N ILE A 864 74.48 -68.99 47.56
CA ILE A 864 73.35 -69.79 48.15
C ILE A 864 71.92 -69.43 47.56
N ARG A 865 70.98 -70.41 47.44
CA ARG A 865 69.45 -70.34 47.32
C ARG A 865 68.76 -69.69 46.06
N LYS A 866 67.44 -69.87 45.79
CA LYS A 866 66.65 -71.10 45.40
C LYS A 866 65.14 -70.82 45.03
N LYS A 867 64.75 -70.98 43.74
CA LYS A 867 63.42 -71.45 43.19
C LYS A 867 62.10 -70.59 43.47
N PRO A 868 60.85 -70.91 42.96
CA PRO A 868 60.42 -70.60 41.56
C PRO A 868 58.88 -70.30 41.27
N ILE A 869 58.54 -69.92 40.01
CA ILE A 869 57.39 -70.40 39.14
C ILE A 869 55.88 -69.97 39.33
N MET A 870 55.30 -69.43 38.22
CA MET A 870 53.92 -69.53 37.61
C MET A 870 52.59 -68.83 38.06
N LYS A 871 52.02 -68.06 37.10
CA LYS A 871 50.65 -68.07 36.45
C LYS A 871 49.30 -67.65 37.11
N ASN A 872 48.66 -66.68 36.41
CA ASN A 872 47.25 -66.60 35.92
C ASN A 872 46.04 -66.22 36.82
N VAL A 873 44.92 -65.87 36.12
CA VAL A 873 43.54 -65.54 36.59
C VAL A 873 43.45 -64.07 37.11
N ARG A 874 42.47 -63.18 36.85
CA ARG A 874 41.06 -63.15 36.33
C ARG A 874 40.78 -61.73 35.71
N GLN A 875 39.67 -61.31 35.05
CA GLN A 875 38.73 -61.81 33.99
C GLN A 875 37.66 -60.71 33.71
N GLN A 876 37.15 -60.55 32.46
CA GLN A 876 35.94 -59.74 32.08
C GLN A 876 36.08 -58.18 32.20
N VAL A 877 35.64 -57.32 31.24
CA VAL A 877 34.32 -57.02 30.59
C VAL A 877 33.43 -56.07 31.41
N VAL A 878 32.57 -55.19 30.86
CA VAL A 878 32.56 -54.32 29.64
C VAL A 878 31.24 -53.51 29.66
N LYS A 879 31.23 -52.26 29.16
CA LYS A 879 30.07 -51.50 28.63
C LYS A 879 28.92 -50.93 29.51
N ASP A 880 28.43 -49.80 28.98
CA ASP A 880 27.05 -49.30 28.84
C ASP A 880 26.26 -48.63 29.99
N GLN A 881 25.27 -47.83 29.57
CA GLN A 881 24.39 -46.93 30.33
C GLN A 881 23.23 -47.67 31.03
N PRO A 882 22.51 -46.99 31.95
CA PRO A 882 21.17 -46.50 31.58
C PRO A 882 20.97 -45.00 31.93
N LYS A 883 20.10 -44.19 31.33
CA LYS A 883 18.81 -44.31 30.59
C LYS A 883 17.53 -44.53 31.42
N MET A 884 16.43 -44.02 30.87
CA MET A 884 15.04 -44.02 31.37
C MET A 884 14.80 -43.04 32.55
N SER A 885 13.63 -42.40 32.71
CA SER A 885 12.34 -42.57 32.02
C SER A 885 11.47 -41.30 31.92
N ASN A 886 10.89 -41.10 30.73
CA ASN A 886 9.47 -40.78 30.41
C ASN A 886 8.68 -39.62 31.06
N ALA A 887 7.77 -39.07 30.22
CA ALA A 887 6.44 -38.50 30.54
C ALA A 887 6.36 -37.11 31.24
N ARG A 888 5.24 -36.37 31.16
CA ARG A 888 4.31 -36.04 30.05
C ARG A 888 3.28 -35.00 30.56
N HIS A 889 2.76 -34.16 29.65
CA HIS A 889 1.45 -33.47 29.73
C HIS A 889 1.22 -32.29 30.70
N HIS A 890 0.25 -31.48 30.26
CA HIS A 890 -0.58 -30.40 30.83
C HIS A 890 -0.71 -30.23 32.35
N ILE A 891 -1.03 -28.98 32.75
CA ILE A 891 -2.25 -28.52 33.49
C ILE A 891 -1.94 -27.05 33.87
N GLU A 892 -2.59 -26.01 33.33
CA GLU A 892 -4.01 -25.58 33.38
C GLU A 892 -4.55 -25.25 34.79
N ASP A 893 -4.53 -23.94 35.09
CA ASP A 893 -5.72 -23.14 35.39
C ASP A 893 -6.54 -23.32 36.71
N ILE A 894 -7.44 -22.34 36.93
CA ILE A 894 -8.67 -22.41 37.75
C ILE A 894 -8.54 -22.40 39.30
N HIS A 895 -8.59 -21.17 39.85
CA HIS A 895 -9.73 -20.60 40.61
C HIS A 895 -10.19 -21.05 42.03
N ILE A 896 -10.75 -20.05 42.73
CA ILE A 896 -11.97 -20.06 43.60
C ILE A 896 -11.94 -20.68 45.02
N ASN A 897 -12.29 -19.83 45.99
CA ASN A 897 -13.55 -19.88 46.79
C ASN A 897 -13.87 -18.41 47.21
N ASN A 898 -15.09 -17.84 47.12
CA ASN A 898 -16.45 -18.25 47.51
C ASN A 898 -16.60 -18.41 49.05
N SER A 899 -17.65 -17.93 49.73
CA SER A 899 -18.90 -17.22 49.35
C SER A 899 -19.34 -16.31 50.55
N ASP A 900 -20.47 -15.58 50.67
CA ASP A 900 -21.90 -15.87 50.43
C ASP A 900 -22.82 -14.64 50.66
N VAL A 901 -24.06 -14.66 50.07
CA VAL A 901 -25.36 -14.13 50.61
C VAL A 901 -25.52 -12.60 50.88
N GLU A 902 -26.62 -11.86 50.58
CA GLU A 902 -28.00 -12.07 50.03
C GLU A 902 -28.42 -10.78 49.26
N SER A 903 -29.13 -10.81 48.10
CA SER A 903 -30.60 -10.71 47.87
C SER A 903 -31.29 -9.41 48.35
N CYS A 904 -32.28 -8.78 47.67
CA CYS A 904 -33.38 -9.30 46.83
C CYS A 904 -33.79 -8.38 45.65
N HIS A 905 -34.37 -9.01 44.59
CA HIS A 905 -35.35 -8.57 43.57
C HIS A 905 -35.21 -7.19 42.86
N ASP A 906 -35.31 -7.03 41.52
CA ASP A 906 -36.15 -7.65 40.46
C ASP A 906 -37.57 -7.05 40.31
N VAL A 907 -37.78 -6.29 39.22
CA VAL A 907 -38.83 -6.44 38.19
C VAL A 907 -38.59 -5.34 37.12
N GLY A 908 -38.70 -5.68 35.83
CA GLY A 908 -38.49 -4.73 34.72
C GLY A 908 -39.78 -4.23 34.04
N VAL A 909 -39.69 -3.93 32.73
CA VAL A 909 -40.75 -3.58 31.78
C VAL A 909 -41.16 -2.08 31.71
N ASP A 910 -40.68 -1.40 30.66
CA ASP A 910 -41.32 -0.26 29.99
C ASP A 910 -42.61 -0.77 29.26
N PRO A 911 -43.79 -0.08 29.30
CA PRO A 911 -43.97 1.10 28.44
C PRO A 911 -44.97 2.21 28.84
N ARG A 912 -44.56 3.45 28.52
CA ARG A 912 -45.38 4.55 27.92
C ARG A 912 -46.49 5.28 28.72
N SER A 913 -46.39 6.62 28.66
CA SER A 913 -47.50 7.63 28.63
C SER A 913 -48.01 8.24 29.95
N LYS A 914 -47.63 9.52 30.20
CA LYS A 914 -48.49 10.73 30.43
C LYS A 914 -47.77 11.73 31.35
N VAL A 915 -47.85 13.06 31.23
CA VAL A 915 -48.16 14.07 30.20
C VAL A 915 -48.35 15.38 30.98
N SER A 916 -47.58 16.42 30.63
CA SER A 916 -47.84 17.86 30.90
C SER A 916 -47.78 18.41 32.34
N LEU A 917 -47.84 19.74 32.40
CA LEU A 917 -47.70 20.72 33.49
C LEU A 917 -46.25 21.19 33.80
N LEU A 918 -45.92 22.48 33.67
CA LEU A 918 -46.50 23.55 32.84
C LEU A 918 -45.44 24.68 32.72
N GLU A 919 -45.44 25.41 31.60
CA GLU A 919 -44.58 26.58 31.38
C GLU A 919 -45.48 27.78 31.07
N SER A 920 -45.23 28.92 31.71
CA SER A 920 -46.02 30.16 31.65
C SER A 920 -45.29 31.30 32.37
N ASP A 921 -45.43 32.59 32.02
CA ASP A 921 -46.03 33.23 30.83
C ASP A 921 -45.35 34.60 30.61
N LEU A 922 -45.44 35.13 29.38
CA LEU A 922 -45.11 36.51 28.99
C LEU A 922 -46.20 36.99 27.99
N VAL A 923 -46.60 38.26 27.89
CA VAL A 923 -46.65 39.42 28.81
C VAL A 923 -47.47 40.50 28.08
N ASP A 924 -48.28 41.31 28.77
CA ASP A 924 -48.91 42.56 28.27
C ASP A 924 -49.75 42.49 26.96
N SER A 925 -50.33 43.60 26.46
CA SER A 925 -51.29 44.51 27.11
C SER A 925 -52.15 45.19 26.02
N ALA A 926 -53.34 45.71 26.34
CA ALA A 926 -54.20 46.43 25.39
C ALA A 926 -55.09 47.49 26.07
N VAL A 927 -55.40 48.57 25.33
CA VAL A 927 -56.08 49.81 25.79
C VAL A 927 -57.09 50.27 24.71
N ALA A 928 -58.00 51.20 25.08
CA ALA A 928 -59.12 51.78 24.30
C ALA A 928 -60.38 50.89 24.22
N ASP A 929 -61.63 51.37 24.41
CA ASP A 929 -62.34 52.60 23.97
C ASP A 929 -62.79 52.52 22.48
N ASP A 930 -64.01 52.89 22.06
CA ASP A 930 -65.19 53.44 22.77
C ASP A 930 -66.51 53.15 21.98
N SER A 931 -67.64 53.71 22.44
CA SER A 931 -68.84 54.14 21.68
C SER A 931 -70.00 53.14 21.41
N ASP A 932 -71.06 53.35 22.20
CA ASP A 932 -72.41 53.78 21.75
C ASP A 932 -73.55 52.87 21.23
N ASN A 933 -74.74 53.38 21.56
CA ASN A 933 -76.10 53.19 21.01
C ASN A 933 -77.02 52.03 21.46
N ILE A 934 -78.31 52.39 21.55
CA ILE A 934 -79.44 51.85 22.34
C ILE A 934 -80.72 52.19 21.54
N PRO A 935 -81.78 51.34 21.38
CA PRO A 935 -82.92 51.36 22.34
C PRO A 935 -83.94 50.17 22.39
N LEU A 936 -84.88 50.25 23.37
CA LEU A 936 -86.18 49.53 23.52
C LEU A 936 -86.15 48.03 23.93
N SER A 937 -87.06 47.44 24.73
CA SER A 937 -88.26 47.92 25.49
C SER A 937 -88.62 47.06 26.76
N ARG A 938 -89.89 47.05 27.24
CA ARG A 938 -90.40 46.80 28.63
C ARG A 938 -90.76 45.32 29.02
N VAL A 939 -90.31 44.86 30.22
CA VAL A 939 -91.08 44.62 31.52
C VAL A 939 -92.53 44.03 31.46
N PRO A 940 -93.09 43.18 32.40
CA PRO A 940 -92.60 42.49 33.65
C PRO A 940 -93.04 40.99 33.92
N GLY A 941 -92.50 40.36 34.99
CA GLY A 941 -93.33 39.75 36.09
C GLY A 941 -93.44 38.22 36.31
N GLY A 942 -93.25 37.74 37.56
CA GLY A 942 -93.69 36.39 38.03
C GLY A 942 -92.88 35.73 39.18
N ASN A 943 -93.51 35.47 40.34
CA ASN A 943 -93.06 34.77 41.58
C ASN A 943 -94.36 34.28 42.34
N PRO A 944 -94.39 33.53 43.49
CA PRO A 944 -93.35 33.16 44.47
C PRO A 944 -93.30 31.64 44.89
N PRO A 945 -93.45 31.16 46.16
CA PRO A 945 -92.39 30.45 46.92
C PRO A 945 -92.86 29.04 47.46
N PRO A 946 -92.20 28.34 48.43
CA PRO A 946 -90.99 28.61 49.25
C PRO A 946 -89.97 27.43 49.21
N ASP A 947 -88.96 27.23 50.09
CA ASP A 947 -88.52 27.94 51.32
C ASP A 947 -86.97 28.06 51.45
N SER A 948 -86.35 27.36 52.42
CA SER A 948 -85.03 27.68 52.98
C SER A 948 -84.36 26.42 53.63
N PRO A 949 -83.06 26.40 54.05
CA PRO A 949 -82.34 27.49 54.72
C PRO A 949 -80.87 27.80 54.32
N ARG A 950 -80.61 29.12 54.21
CA ARG A 950 -79.39 29.88 54.61
C ARG A 950 -78.07 29.89 53.78
N LYS A 951 -77.56 31.14 53.68
CA LYS A 951 -76.17 31.61 53.44
C LYS A 951 -75.55 31.49 52.03
N ALA A 952 -75.72 32.56 51.22
CA ALA A 952 -74.62 33.24 50.50
C ALA A 952 -75.10 34.58 49.88
N THR A 953 -74.42 35.69 50.12
CA THR A 953 -74.55 36.95 49.33
C THR A 953 -73.30 37.84 49.44
N PRO A 954 -72.56 38.03 48.33
CA PRO A 954 -71.77 39.22 48.05
C PRO A 954 -72.38 39.96 46.86
N GLU A 955 -73.30 40.91 47.12
CA GLU A 955 -74.20 41.43 46.08
C GLU A 955 -73.54 42.24 44.96
N GLY A 956 -72.28 42.69 45.14
CA GLY A 956 -71.49 43.31 44.07
C GLY A 956 -71.12 42.33 42.94
N GLU A 957 -70.94 41.04 43.24
CA GLU A 957 -70.46 40.07 42.25
C GLU A 957 -71.54 39.69 41.22
N VAL A 958 -72.81 39.61 41.68
CA VAL A 958 -73.95 39.24 40.83
C VAL A 958 -74.23 40.29 39.77
N VAL A 959 -73.97 41.57 40.05
CA VAL A 959 -74.12 42.67 39.08
C VAL A 959 -73.04 42.60 37.99
N MET A 960 -71.78 42.33 38.36
CA MET A 960 -70.73 42.07 37.37
C MET A 960 -71.04 40.81 36.56
N ARG A 961 -71.43 39.70 37.20
CA ARG A 961 -71.78 38.46 36.50
C ARG A 961 -72.95 38.66 35.52
N LYS A 962 -73.99 39.43 35.88
CA LYS A 962 -75.09 39.82 34.95
C LYS A 962 -74.72 40.87 33.89
N LYS A 963 -73.59 41.57 34.00
CA LYS A 963 -73.01 42.35 32.89
C LYS A 963 -72.22 41.42 31.97
N PHE A 964 -71.37 40.57 32.55
CA PHE A 964 -70.51 39.62 31.84
C PHE A 964 -71.32 38.58 31.05
N GLU A 965 -72.41 38.04 31.61
CA GLU A 965 -73.29 37.11 30.88
C GLU A 965 -74.00 37.80 29.71
N ARG A 966 -74.25 39.12 29.77
CA ARG A 966 -74.84 39.90 28.67
C ARG A 966 -73.82 40.24 27.59
N THR A 967 -72.61 40.67 27.95
CA THR A 967 -71.54 40.89 26.97
C THR A 967 -71.15 39.59 26.30
N LYS A 968 -71.03 38.49 27.06
CA LYS A 968 -70.88 37.13 26.54
C LYS A 968 -72.04 36.74 25.61
N SER A 969 -73.31 36.92 26.01
CA SER A 969 -74.46 36.60 25.13
C SER A 969 -74.46 37.44 23.84
N ARG A 970 -74.05 38.71 23.91
CA ARG A 970 -73.89 39.61 22.77
C ARG A 970 -72.78 39.11 21.84
N LEU A 971 -71.58 38.88 22.37
CA LEU A 971 -70.44 38.33 21.62
C LEU A 971 -70.76 36.95 21.04
N GLU A 972 -71.46 36.07 21.75
CA GLU A 972 -71.96 34.79 21.26
C GLU A 972 -73.06 34.93 20.18
N SER A 973 -73.67 36.11 20.01
CA SER A 973 -74.58 36.41 18.90
C SER A 973 -73.84 37.01 17.70
N GLU A 974 -72.96 37.99 17.93
CA GLU A 974 -72.10 38.61 16.91
C GLU A 974 -71.15 37.58 16.29
N LEU A 975 -70.58 36.67 17.09
CA LEU A 975 -69.70 35.58 16.63
C LEU A 975 -70.48 34.43 15.95
N ARG A 976 -71.80 34.31 16.20
CA ARG A 976 -72.69 33.46 15.38
C ARG A 976 -72.96 34.10 14.03
N ASP A 977 -73.34 35.37 14.01
CA ASP A 977 -73.60 36.18 12.82
C ASP A 977 -72.36 36.28 11.90
N ILE A 978 -71.16 36.43 12.47
CA ILE A 978 -69.88 36.35 11.74
C ILE A 978 -69.66 34.94 11.17
N ARG A 979 -69.93 33.87 11.94
CA ARG A 979 -69.81 32.48 11.44
C ARG A 979 -70.84 32.16 10.35
N GLU A 980 -72.04 32.71 10.44
CA GLU A 980 -73.12 32.52 9.46
C GLU A 980 -72.85 33.32 8.17
N ARG A 981 -72.34 34.56 8.28
CA ARG A 981 -71.78 35.30 7.14
C ARG A 981 -70.60 34.57 6.50
N TYR A 982 -69.66 34.04 7.29
CA TYR A 982 -68.52 33.29 6.77
C TYR A 982 -68.95 31.98 6.09
N LEU A 983 -69.92 31.26 6.66
CA LEU A 983 -70.50 30.07 6.06
C LEU A 983 -71.22 30.39 4.74
N HIS A 984 -72.03 31.46 4.69
CA HIS A 984 -72.69 31.91 3.46
C HIS A 984 -71.68 32.35 2.39
N MET A 985 -70.61 33.03 2.79
CA MET A 985 -69.52 33.41 1.90
C MET A 985 -68.77 32.18 1.37
N SER A 986 -68.44 31.23 2.26
CA SER A 986 -67.77 29.96 1.90
C SER A 986 -68.64 29.08 1.00
N LEU A 987 -69.96 29.09 1.19
CA LEU A 987 -70.91 28.39 0.31
C LEU A 987 -70.97 29.05 -1.07
N LYS A 988 -70.94 30.39 -1.15
CA LYS A 988 -70.82 31.11 -2.42
C LYS A 988 -69.49 30.84 -3.13
N TYR A 989 -68.37 30.81 -2.41
CA TYR A 989 -67.09 30.41 -3.00
C TYR A 989 -67.11 28.96 -3.49
N ALA A 990 -67.72 28.03 -2.74
CA ALA A 990 -67.87 26.64 -3.18
C ALA A 990 -68.81 26.52 -4.41
N GLU A 991 -69.86 27.32 -4.50
CA GLU A 991 -70.75 27.37 -5.67
C GLU A 991 -70.03 27.94 -6.91
N VAL A 992 -69.29 29.05 -6.75
CA VAL A 992 -68.48 29.65 -7.82
C VAL A 992 -67.37 28.70 -8.27
N GLU A 993 -66.71 28.00 -7.35
CA GLU A 993 -65.68 27.02 -7.70
C GLU A 993 -66.28 25.79 -8.39
N ALA A 994 -67.46 25.31 -7.97
CA ALA A 994 -68.18 24.26 -8.68
C ALA A 994 -68.61 24.69 -10.10
N GLN A 995 -69.04 25.95 -10.28
CA GLN A 995 -69.31 26.52 -11.61
C GLN A 995 -68.02 26.61 -12.45
N ARG A 996 -66.89 26.98 -11.84
CA ARG A 996 -65.56 26.98 -12.47
C ARG A 996 -65.11 25.57 -12.87
N GLU A 997 -65.26 24.57 -12.01
CA GLU A 997 -64.97 23.17 -12.36
C GLU A 997 -65.85 22.67 -13.52
N VAL A 998 -67.14 23.00 -13.52
CA VAL A 998 -68.06 22.66 -14.64
C VAL A 998 -67.64 23.36 -15.94
N LEU A 999 -67.18 24.61 -15.89
CA LEU A 999 -66.63 25.32 -17.04
C LEU A 999 -65.30 24.71 -17.51
N VAL A 1000 -64.38 24.36 -16.61
CA VAL A 1000 -63.11 23.68 -16.91
C VAL A 1000 -63.35 22.29 -17.50
N MET A 1001 -64.34 21.54 -17.01
CA MET A 1001 -64.73 20.24 -17.57
C MET A 1001 -65.34 20.40 -18.98
N LYS A 1002 -66.18 21.42 -19.20
CA LYS A 1002 -66.68 21.75 -20.55
C LYS A 1002 -65.53 22.13 -21.50
N LEU A 1003 -64.60 22.98 -21.07
CA LEU A 1003 -63.43 23.37 -21.86
C LEU A 1003 -62.53 22.18 -22.19
N LYS A 1004 -62.25 21.29 -21.22
CA LYS A 1004 -61.49 20.04 -21.45
C LYS A 1004 -62.22 19.09 -22.41
N ALA A 1005 -63.55 18.98 -22.32
CA ALA A 1005 -64.34 18.23 -23.29
C ALA A 1005 -64.24 18.84 -24.71
N SER A 1006 -64.39 20.17 -24.84
CA SER A 1006 -64.23 20.89 -26.10
C SER A 1006 -62.80 20.82 -26.67
N GLN A 1007 -61.76 20.75 -25.83
CA GLN A 1007 -60.38 20.48 -26.27
C GLN A 1007 -60.22 19.03 -26.74
N SER A 1008 -60.79 18.05 -26.04
CA SER A 1008 -60.74 16.64 -26.47
C SER A 1008 -61.40 16.41 -27.84
N ALA A 1009 -62.45 17.18 -28.16
CA ALA A 1009 -63.14 17.16 -29.44
C ALA A 1009 -62.32 17.71 -30.62
N LYS A 1010 -61.19 18.41 -30.39
CA LYS A 1010 -60.31 18.90 -31.46
C LYS A 1010 -59.31 17.86 -31.99
N ARG A 1011 -59.26 16.65 -31.42
CA ARG A 1011 -58.25 15.62 -31.75
C ARG A 1011 -58.63 14.70 -32.93
N TRP A 1012 -59.44 15.19 -33.88
CA TRP A 1012 -60.02 14.42 -34.99
C TRP A 1012 -59.67 14.92 -36.40
N PHE A 1013 -58.65 15.78 -36.51
CA PHE A 1013 -57.93 15.97 -37.77
C PHE A 1013 -56.46 15.63 -37.55
N SER A 1014 -56.01 14.60 -38.28
CA SER A 1014 -54.63 14.16 -38.49
C SER A 1014 -54.44 13.99 -40.00
#